data_AF-C5NWN9-F1
#
_entry.id   AF-C5NWN9-F1
#
_cell.length_a   1.000
_cell.length_b   1.000
_cell.length_c   1.000
_cell.angle_alpha   90.00
_cell.angle_beta   90.00
_cell.angle_gamma   90.00
#
_symmetry.space_group_name_H-M   'P 1'
#
loop_
_entity.id
_entity.type
_entity.pdbx_description
1 polymer ?
#
loop_
_entity_poly.entity_id
_entity_poly.type
_entity_poly.pdbx_seq_one_letter_code
_entity_poly.pdbx_strand_id
1 'polypeptide(L)'
;MKKNNKFSIRKYSVGVVSVIIGLFILASTNTNDRVYAESNDGVPPIVSTVPEGGNPGGVDKVVDKNNEVVDKGDLSKVPTPVTPGYFAIEKGAPEVAAIPDAAEKDVTVDLYEIGKIKYRDIKTKEIVAEKMYDNDQIDATKAGITTLPDLPEGYEFVNQGLEREETRQVVAQEFGKEPYVKDEVGIKVKLQEVDGKLAVDPNINIEADKLAPGHHLVFDVRKYIQDVEKGTKQVVEFVGAEGKAPKTNIQEGYKFLGKYNEKTRETIWNEKTHAYNSVDAPVVKGYFVDKKQAGGETLTPEKPEVTDKVTYKHLGKIVPVDEKGNPIAGAQTPDYLNDLKDPTKALETPVPELEGYVPTVKSVLPKDPGVDTKVVYKEKITDVEKGTKQVVEFVGAEGKAPKINIQDDYKFKGKYHVVTKETVWKEKTHAYNSVDVPVVKGYFADKKQAGGETLTPEKPEVTDKVTYKHLGKILPVDEKGNPIEKAATPDYLNDLTDPTKTLETQVPDVKGYVPTVKSVVPKDPGVDTKVIYKKEEKTKTPEKPKETPEKPEVPKEQPKTPEQPKTPKMPKVPQTKVPEKPVTPKVPKLEEKPTPEIHKKENVKLPNTGEKETETAAFGMFMLLLAGALKTKKNK
;
A
#
# COMPACT_ATOMS: atom_id res chain seq x y z
N MET A 1 -55.65 -55.81 13.28
CA MET A 1 -57.02 -55.26 13.28
C MET A 1 -57.26 -54.62 14.63
N LYS A 2 -57.48 -53.30 14.67
CA LYS A 2 -58.39 -52.71 15.67
C LYS A 2 -59.75 -53.36 15.44
N LYS A 3 -60.22 -54.19 16.37
CA LYS A 3 -61.64 -54.59 16.41
C LYS A 3 -62.42 -53.52 17.19
N ASN A 4 -63.72 -53.44 16.93
CA ASN A 4 -64.70 -52.69 17.74
C ASN A 4 -64.82 -51.17 17.50
N ASN A 5 -64.69 -50.68 16.27
CA ASN A 5 -65.66 -49.67 15.83
C ASN A 5 -66.89 -50.46 15.36
N LYS A 6 -67.93 -50.46 16.18
CA LYS A 6 -69.10 -51.33 15.99
C LYS A 6 -70.37 -50.49 15.96
N PHE A 7 -71.14 -50.70 14.91
CA PHE A 7 -72.49 -50.18 14.84
C PHE A 7 -73.48 -51.29 15.18
N SER A 8 -74.25 -51.10 16.25
CA SER A 8 -75.35 -52.02 16.58
C SER A 8 -76.63 -51.47 15.95
N ILE A 9 -77.12 -52.17 14.92
CA ILE A 9 -78.47 -51.96 14.41
C ILE A 9 -79.41 -52.75 15.32
N ARG A 10 -80.15 -52.05 16.18
CA ARG A 10 -81.18 -52.67 17.02
C ARG A 10 -82.56 -52.40 16.46
N LYS A 11 -83.34 -53.46 16.24
CA LYS A 11 -84.71 -53.38 15.72
C LYS A 11 -85.71 -53.85 16.77
N TYR A 12 -86.74 -53.05 16.98
CA TYR A 12 -87.85 -53.31 17.90
C TYR A 12 -89.18 -53.47 17.13
N SER A 13 -89.97 -54.46 17.53
CA SER A 13 -91.36 -54.63 17.10
C SER A 13 -92.30 -54.33 18.27
N VAL A 14 -93.22 -53.37 18.11
CA VAL A 14 -94.22 -53.01 19.14
C VAL A 14 -95.58 -52.80 18.45
N GLY A 15 -96.24 -53.91 18.14
CA GLY A 15 -97.43 -53.92 17.29
C GLY A 15 -97.09 -53.53 15.84
N VAL A 16 -98.05 -52.92 15.13
CA VAL A 16 -97.93 -52.57 13.69
C VAL A 16 -96.95 -51.39 13.42
N VAL A 17 -96.14 -51.01 14.40
CA VAL A 17 -95.12 -49.95 14.28
C VAL A 17 -93.75 -50.52 14.65
N SER A 18 -92.81 -50.47 13.69
CA SER A 18 -91.40 -50.79 13.93
C SER A 18 -90.64 -49.54 14.36
N VAL A 19 -89.78 -49.67 15.38
CA VAL A 19 -88.84 -48.61 15.80
C VAL A 19 -87.41 -49.10 15.59
N ILE A 20 -86.58 -48.25 14.99
CA ILE A 20 -85.18 -48.52 14.70
C ILE A 20 -84.34 -47.61 15.59
N ILE A 21 -83.39 -48.18 16.35
CA ILE A 21 -82.41 -47.42 17.12
C ILE A 21 -81.02 -47.89 16.69
N GLY A 22 -80.26 -46.99 16.06
CA GLY A 22 -78.85 -47.20 15.75
C GLY A 22 -77.97 -46.75 16.92
N LEU A 23 -77.13 -47.65 17.44
CA LEU A 23 -76.20 -47.33 18.52
C LEU A 23 -74.75 -47.43 18.00
N PHE A 24 -74.03 -46.30 18.02
CA PHE A 24 -72.64 -46.24 17.62
C PHE A 24 -71.72 -46.49 18.83
N ILE A 25 -70.83 -47.48 18.73
CA ILE A 25 -69.87 -47.82 19.79
C ILE A 25 -68.45 -47.61 19.27
N LEU A 26 -67.83 -46.52 19.70
CA LEU A 26 -66.41 -46.23 19.52
C LEU A 26 -65.61 -46.86 20.66
N ALA A 27 -64.87 -47.93 20.39
CA ALA A 27 -63.93 -48.48 21.37
C ALA A 27 -62.60 -47.69 21.39
N SER A 28 -62.64 -46.46 21.90
CA SER A 28 -61.43 -45.76 22.35
C SER A 28 -60.90 -46.43 23.63
N THR A 29 -59.60 -46.30 23.88
CA THR A 29 -59.01 -46.83 25.12
C THR A 29 -59.30 -45.91 26.30
N ASN A 30 -60.19 -46.36 27.20
CA ASN A 30 -60.47 -45.83 28.53
C ASN A 30 -61.44 -44.63 28.69
N THR A 31 -62.55 -44.60 27.95
CA THR A 31 -63.84 -44.14 28.52
C THR A 31 -65.01 -44.98 27.99
N ASN A 32 -66.12 -45.00 28.73
CA ASN A 32 -67.36 -45.72 28.37
C ASN A 32 -68.40 -44.74 27.76
N ASP A 33 -67.94 -43.81 26.93
CA ASP A 33 -68.76 -42.72 26.41
C ASP A 33 -69.69 -43.20 25.29
N ARG A 34 -70.96 -43.38 25.64
CA ARG A 34 -72.03 -43.74 24.71
C ARG A 34 -72.49 -42.50 23.94
N VAL A 35 -72.02 -42.34 22.72
CA VAL A 35 -72.47 -41.28 21.82
C VAL A 35 -73.73 -41.74 21.09
N TYR A 36 -74.89 -41.19 21.47
CA TYR A 36 -76.03 -41.15 20.56
C TYR A 36 -75.72 -40.16 19.43
N ALA A 37 -76.15 -40.47 18.21
CA ALA A 37 -76.03 -39.53 17.10
C ALA A 37 -77.02 -38.37 17.32
N GLU A 38 -76.52 -37.22 17.78
CA GLU A 38 -77.28 -35.98 17.71
C GLU A 38 -77.58 -35.65 16.24
N SER A 39 -78.80 -35.21 15.98
CA SER A 39 -79.26 -34.86 14.64
C SER A 39 -78.69 -33.51 14.22
N ASN A 40 -77.49 -33.51 13.63
CA ASN A 40 -77.00 -32.37 12.87
C ASN A 40 -77.97 -32.09 11.69
N ASP A 41 -78.38 -30.83 11.55
CA ASP A 41 -79.38 -30.41 10.56
C ASP A 41 -78.97 -30.76 9.12
N GLY A 42 -79.90 -31.34 8.34
CA GLY A 42 -79.74 -31.44 6.88
C GLY A 42 -80.42 -32.62 6.16
N VAL A 43 -80.81 -33.69 6.87
CA VAL A 43 -81.40 -34.89 6.22
C VAL A 43 -82.77 -35.22 6.83
N PRO A 44 -83.86 -35.29 6.03
CA PRO A 44 -85.17 -35.70 6.53
C PRO A 44 -85.20 -37.21 6.84
N PRO A 45 -86.04 -37.66 7.79
CA PRO A 45 -86.17 -39.08 8.11
C PRO A 45 -86.68 -39.87 6.89
N ILE A 46 -86.20 -41.11 6.74
CA ILE A 46 -86.63 -42.02 5.67
C ILE A 46 -88.06 -42.47 5.94
N VAL A 47 -89.03 -41.77 5.34
CA VAL A 47 -90.45 -42.12 5.44
C VAL A 47 -90.73 -43.37 4.60
N SER A 48 -91.03 -44.48 5.28
CA SER A 48 -91.63 -45.65 4.63
C SER A 48 -93.04 -45.30 4.18
N THR A 49 -93.29 -45.32 2.86
CA THR A 49 -94.59 -44.95 2.29
C THR A 49 -95.68 -45.95 2.66
N VAL A 50 -96.71 -45.48 3.36
CA VAL A 50 -97.96 -46.23 3.63
C VAL A 50 -99.08 -45.63 2.77
N PRO A 51 -99.98 -46.44 2.17
CA PRO A 51 -101.14 -45.93 1.44
C PRO A 51 -102.08 -45.09 2.32
N GLU A 52 -102.75 -44.11 1.73
CA GLU A 52 -103.69 -43.24 2.46
C GLU A 52 -104.98 -43.99 2.86
N GLY A 53 -105.39 -43.85 4.13
CA GLY A 53 -106.75 -44.21 4.58
C GLY A 53 -106.82 -44.96 5.91
N GLY A 54 -107.07 -44.26 7.01
CA GLY A 54 -107.34 -44.87 8.32
C GLY A 54 -107.52 -43.84 9.44
N ASN A 55 -108.67 -43.84 10.12
CA ASN A 55 -108.99 -42.94 11.24
C ASN A 55 -108.57 -43.57 12.58
N PRO A 56 -107.96 -42.83 13.54
CA PRO A 56 -107.37 -43.45 14.73
C PRO A 56 -108.45 -43.86 15.75
N GLY A 57 -108.75 -45.15 15.85
CA GLY A 57 -109.73 -45.66 16.82
C GLY A 57 -110.25 -47.08 16.60
N GLY A 58 -109.42 -48.01 16.09
CA GLY A 58 -109.80 -49.41 15.85
C GLY A 58 -108.67 -50.38 16.21
N VAL A 59 -109.02 -51.57 16.72
CA VAL A 59 -108.06 -52.65 17.01
C VAL A 59 -108.04 -53.61 15.83
N ASP A 60 -107.65 -53.10 14.66
CA ASP A 60 -107.75 -53.79 13.39
C ASP A 60 -106.69 -54.89 13.29
N LYS A 61 -107.11 -56.12 13.61
CA LYS A 61 -106.32 -57.32 13.32
C LYS A 61 -106.39 -57.61 11.83
N VAL A 62 -105.24 -57.74 11.17
CA VAL A 62 -105.18 -58.28 9.81
C VAL A 62 -105.52 -59.77 9.87
N VAL A 63 -106.49 -60.19 9.05
CA VAL A 63 -107.03 -61.55 9.05
C VAL A 63 -106.92 -62.14 7.64
N ASP A 64 -106.60 -63.43 7.55
CA ASP A 64 -106.48 -64.12 6.27
C ASP A 64 -107.84 -64.53 5.67
N LYS A 65 -107.79 -65.19 4.51
CA LYS A 65 -108.97 -65.68 3.77
C LYS A 65 -109.77 -66.76 4.51
N ASN A 66 -109.16 -67.38 5.54
CA ASN A 66 -109.74 -68.42 6.39
C ASN A 66 -110.15 -67.88 7.77
N ASN A 67 -110.01 -66.56 7.98
CA ASN A 67 -110.31 -65.84 9.22
C ASN A 67 -109.34 -66.14 10.41
N GLU A 68 -108.09 -66.51 10.14
CA GLU A 68 -107.01 -66.52 11.15
C GLU A 68 -106.21 -65.20 11.18
N VAL A 69 -105.72 -64.81 12.36
CA VAL A 69 -104.95 -63.55 12.57
C VAL A 69 -103.54 -63.69 11.99
N VAL A 70 -103.20 -62.86 11.01
CA VAL A 70 -101.88 -62.90 10.34
C VAL A 70 -100.90 -61.96 11.03
N ASP A 71 -100.29 -62.43 12.12
CA ASP A 71 -99.26 -61.69 12.86
C ASP A 71 -97.88 -61.81 12.20
N LYS A 72 -97.81 -61.46 10.90
CA LYS A 72 -96.60 -61.51 10.06
C LYS A 72 -96.52 -60.32 9.11
N GLY A 73 -96.16 -59.16 9.65
CA GLY A 73 -95.48 -58.11 8.89
C GLY A 73 -93.98 -58.39 8.91
N ASP A 74 -93.36 -58.61 7.74
CA ASP A 74 -91.91 -58.85 7.67
C ASP A 74 -91.12 -57.58 8.00
N LEU A 75 -90.07 -57.75 8.81
CA LEU A 75 -89.28 -56.63 9.34
C LEU A 75 -88.24 -56.17 8.31
N SER A 76 -88.68 -55.32 7.38
CA SER A 76 -87.91 -54.61 6.33
C SER A 76 -86.40 -54.37 6.56
N LYS A 77 -85.59 -54.56 5.52
CA LYS A 77 -84.13 -54.35 5.56
C LYS A 77 -83.75 -52.96 6.09
N VAL A 78 -82.84 -52.91 7.07
CA VAL A 78 -82.27 -51.66 7.60
C VAL A 78 -80.84 -51.49 7.06
N PRO A 79 -80.53 -50.44 6.25
CA PRO A 79 -79.19 -50.24 5.72
C PRO A 79 -78.18 -49.85 6.81
N THR A 80 -76.91 -50.18 6.62
CA THR A 80 -75.81 -49.63 7.43
C THR A 80 -75.63 -48.15 7.11
N PRO A 81 -75.58 -47.24 8.09
CA PRO A 81 -75.38 -45.82 7.83
C PRO A 81 -73.96 -45.54 7.33
N VAL A 82 -73.85 -44.62 6.38
CA VAL A 82 -72.57 -44.09 5.93
C VAL A 82 -71.90 -43.35 7.09
N THR A 83 -70.67 -43.74 7.41
CA THR A 83 -69.89 -43.16 8.53
C THR A 83 -68.62 -42.52 7.96
N PRO A 84 -68.43 -41.19 8.06
CA PRO A 84 -67.26 -40.51 7.49
C PRO A 84 -65.92 -41.11 7.92
N GLY A 85 -65.10 -41.51 6.94
CA GLY A 85 -63.79 -42.13 7.16
C GLY A 85 -63.80 -43.64 7.42
N TYR A 86 -64.98 -44.28 7.43
CA TYR A 86 -65.13 -45.71 7.65
C TYR A 86 -65.99 -46.37 6.57
N PHE A 87 -65.68 -47.62 6.23
CA PHE A 87 -66.54 -48.46 5.39
C PHE A 87 -67.01 -49.70 6.19
N ALA A 88 -68.12 -50.27 5.74
CA ALA A 88 -68.72 -51.50 6.27
C ALA A 88 -68.49 -52.68 5.33
N ILE A 89 -68.36 -53.90 5.86
CA ILE A 89 -68.43 -55.12 5.03
C ILE A 89 -69.89 -55.47 4.72
N GLU A 90 -70.83 -55.13 5.61
CA GLU A 90 -72.24 -55.52 5.49
C GLU A 90 -73.14 -54.36 5.04
N LYS A 91 -74.02 -54.62 4.06
CA LYS A 91 -75.01 -53.66 3.52
C LYS A 91 -76.24 -53.44 4.42
N GLY A 92 -76.13 -53.74 5.71
CA GLY A 92 -77.20 -53.58 6.71
C GLY A 92 -77.83 -54.88 7.18
N ALA A 93 -78.68 -54.77 8.21
CA ALA A 93 -79.37 -55.89 8.83
C ALA A 93 -80.27 -56.63 7.81
N PRO A 94 -80.19 -57.97 7.72
CA PRO A 94 -81.05 -58.74 6.82
C PRO A 94 -82.51 -58.66 7.27
N GLU A 95 -83.41 -58.87 6.31
CA GLU A 95 -84.84 -59.03 6.56
C GLU A 95 -85.11 -60.22 7.51
N VAL A 96 -86.15 -60.08 8.34
CA VAL A 96 -86.48 -61.06 9.37
C VAL A 96 -87.99 -61.20 9.46
N ALA A 97 -88.48 -62.43 9.43
CA ALA A 97 -89.86 -62.70 9.78
C ALA A 97 -90.14 -62.30 11.23
N ALA A 98 -91.23 -61.58 11.48
CA ALA A 98 -91.72 -61.38 12.83
C ALA A 98 -92.10 -62.73 13.45
N ILE A 99 -91.59 -63.01 14.64
CA ILE A 99 -91.95 -64.16 15.47
C ILE A 99 -92.25 -63.61 16.87
N PRO A 100 -93.44 -63.87 17.47
CA PRO A 100 -93.87 -63.20 18.70
C PRO A 100 -92.87 -63.25 19.88
N ASP A 101 -92.12 -64.35 20.01
CA ASP A 101 -91.18 -64.57 21.12
C ASP A 101 -89.80 -63.90 20.93
N ALA A 102 -89.57 -63.16 19.83
CA ALA A 102 -88.27 -62.58 19.47
C ALA A 102 -88.36 -61.09 19.09
N ALA A 103 -88.81 -60.25 20.02
CA ALA A 103 -89.11 -58.83 19.79
C ALA A 103 -87.89 -57.90 19.58
N GLU A 104 -86.66 -58.37 19.84
CA GLU A 104 -85.42 -57.61 19.74
C GLU A 104 -84.35 -58.43 18.98
N LYS A 105 -83.74 -57.83 17.96
CA LYS A 105 -82.58 -58.40 17.25
C LYS A 105 -81.50 -57.34 17.07
N ASP A 106 -80.33 -57.59 17.65
CA ASP A 106 -79.11 -56.84 17.38
C ASP A 106 -78.38 -57.43 16.17
N VAL A 107 -78.02 -56.57 15.22
CA VAL A 107 -77.03 -56.87 14.18
C VAL A 107 -75.83 -55.95 14.41
N THR A 108 -74.67 -56.55 14.72
CA THR A 108 -73.41 -55.83 14.91
C THR A 108 -72.66 -55.77 13.59
N VAL A 109 -72.57 -54.59 12.98
CA VAL A 109 -71.72 -54.35 11.81
C VAL A 109 -70.35 -53.87 12.27
N ASP A 110 -69.30 -54.60 11.88
CA ASP A 110 -67.91 -54.14 12.05
C ASP A 110 -67.60 -53.04 11.01
N LEU A 111 -67.18 -51.86 11.50
CA LEU A 111 -66.73 -50.73 10.70
C LEU A 111 -65.20 -50.63 10.73
N TYR A 112 -64.62 -50.29 9.58
CA TYR A 112 -63.18 -50.32 9.35
C TYR A 112 -62.73 -48.99 8.74
N GLU A 113 -61.55 -48.49 9.13
CA GLU A 113 -60.96 -47.28 8.54
C GLU A 113 -60.84 -47.44 7.02
N ILE A 114 -61.38 -46.48 6.26
CA ILE A 114 -61.39 -46.53 4.80
C ILE A 114 -59.96 -46.43 4.24
N GLY A 115 -59.76 -46.88 3.00
CA GLY A 115 -58.47 -46.78 2.32
C GLY A 115 -57.95 -45.34 2.18
N LYS A 116 -56.69 -45.19 1.75
CA LYS A 116 -56.04 -43.88 1.57
C LYS A 116 -55.51 -43.72 0.16
N ILE A 117 -55.51 -42.48 -0.30
CA ILE A 117 -54.66 -42.00 -1.38
C ILE A 117 -53.38 -41.44 -0.73
N LYS A 118 -52.20 -41.84 -1.23
CA LYS A 118 -50.90 -41.35 -0.76
C LYS A 118 -50.03 -40.93 -1.93
N TYR A 119 -49.20 -39.91 -1.73
CA TYR A 119 -48.12 -39.52 -2.64
C TYR A 119 -46.79 -39.92 -2.01
N ARG A 120 -46.00 -40.75 -2.71
CA ARG A 120 -44.72 -41.29 -2.25
C ARG A 120 -43.60 -40.72 -3.09
N ASP A 121 -42.57 -40.11 -2.48
CA ASP A 121 -41.39 -39.74 -3.29
C ASP A 121 -40.67 -41.01 -3.76
N ILE A 122 -40.45 -41.11 -5.07
CA ILE A 122 -39.92 -42.32 -5.69
C ILE A 122 -38.47 -42.62 -5.27
N LYS A 123 -37.71 -41.62 -4.79
CA LYS A 123 -36.32 -41.75 -4.31
C LYS A 123 -36.26 -42.02 -2.81
N THR A 124 -36.92 -41.23 -1.96
CA THR A 124 -36.83 -41.38 -0.49
C THR A 124 -37.82 -42.40 0.08
N LYS A 125 -38.88 -42.72 -0.66
CA LYS A 125 -40.04 -43.55 -0.25
C LYS A 125 -40.88 -42.96 0.89
N GLU A 126 -40.64 -41.71 1.28
CA GLU A 126 -41.47 -40.98 2.24
C GLU A 126 -42.82 -40.61 1.64
N ILE A 127 -43.85 -40.53 2.49
CA ILE A 127 -45.19 -40.07 2.10
C ILE A 127 -45.27 -38.56 2.26
N VAL A 128 -45.40 -37.83 1.15
CA VAL A 128 -45.36 -36.36 1.10
C VAL A 128 -46.73 -35.70 1.16
N ALA A 129 -47.80 -36.47 0.89
CA ALA A 129 -49.19 -36.11 1.16
C ALA A 129 -50.04 -37.38 1.25
N GLU A 130 -51.12 -37.36 2.03
CA GLU A 130 -52.16 -38.39 1.99
C GLU A 130 -53.56 -37.82 2.27
N LYS A 131 -54.58 -38.54 1.79
CA LYS A 131 -56.02 -38.28 2.02
C LYS A 131 -56.71 -39.63 2.27
N MET A 132 -57.71 -39.69 3.14
CA MET A 132 -58.66 -40.82 3.12
C MET A 132 -59.42 -40.84 1.79
N TYR A 133 -59.94 -41.99 1.38
CA TYR A 133 -61.03 -41.99 0.39
C TYR A 133 -62.26 -41.27 0.98
N ASP A 134 -62.96 -40.55 0.12
CA ASP A 134 -64.28 -40.03 0.44
C ASP A 134 -65.28 -41.21 0.51
N ASN A 135 -66.37 -41.08 1.26
CA ASN A 135 -67.40 -42.14 1.35
C ASN A 135 -68.40 -42.06 0.19
N ASP A 136 -68.99 -43.20 -0.20
CA ASP A 136 -70.20 -43.20 -1.02
C ASP A 136 -71.36 -42.61 -0.19
N GLN A 137 -72.19 -41.76 -0.81
CA GLN A 137 -73.24 -41.00 -0.10
C GLN A 137 -74.42 -41.86 0.37
N ILE A 138 -74.60 -43.07 -0.17
CA ILE A 138 -75.78 -43.93 0.07
C ILE A 138 -75.46 -45.40 0.36
N ASP A 139 -74.26 -45.90 0.02
CA ASP A 139 -73.84 -47.29 0.25
C ASP A 139 -72.59 -47.36 1.13
N ALA A 140 -72.78 -47.57 2.45
CA ALA A 140 -71.69 -47.67 3.42
C ALA A 140 -70.67 -48.79 3.15
N THR A 141 -70.93 -49.68 2.18
CA THR A 141 -69.97 -50.72 1.73
C THR A 141 -69.10 -50.30 0.55
N LYS A 142 -69.13 -49.02 0.16
CA LYS A 142 -68.34 -48.44 -0.93
C LYS A 142 -67.56 -47.20 -0.50
N ALA A 143 -66.50 -46.93 -1.24
CA ALA A 143 -65.85 -45.63 -1.28
C ALA A 143 -66.51 -44.75 -2.35
N GLY A 144 -66.53 -43.44 -2.13
CA GLY A 144 -67.00 -42.45 -3.10
C GLY A 144 -65.91 -42.10 -4.11
N ILE A 145 -66.31 -41.46 -5.21
CA ILE A 145 -65.40 -40.79 -6.14
C ILE A 145 -64.58 -39.78 -5.32
N THR A 146 -63.27 -40.01 -5.24
CA THR A 146 -62.38 -39.27 -4.33
C THR A 146 -61.49 -38.33 -5.12
N THR A 147 -61.60 -37.03 -4.85
CA THR A 147 -60.62 -36.04 -5.34
C THR A 147 -59.23 -36.33 -4.78
N LEU A 148 -58.22 -36.36 -5.64
CA LEU A 148 -56.83 -36.58 -5.22
C LEU A 148 -56.36 -35.41 -4.32
N PRO A 149 -55.48 -35.63 -3.32
CA PRO A 149 -54.92 -34.54 -2.53
C PRO A 149 -54.13 -33.55 -3.40
N ASP A 150 -54.03 -32.30 -2.95
CA ASP A 150 -53.19 -31.32 -3.64
C ASP A 150 -51.72 -31.72 -3.59
N LEU A 151 -51.03 -31.60 -4.73
CA LEU A 151 -49.65 -32.06 -4.88
C LEU A 151 -48.69 -31.04 -4.24
N PRO A 152 -47.79 -31.44 -3.31
CA PRO A 152 -46.90 -30.51 -2.64
C PRO A 152 -45.99 -29.73 -3.61
N GLU A 153 -45.68 -28.48 -3.26
CA GLU A 153 -44.88 -27.59 -4.11
C GLU A 153 -43.52 -28.22 -4.48
N GLY A 154 -43.18 -28.20 -5.77
CA GLY A 154 -41.95 -28.77 -6.28
C GLY A 154 -41.96 -30.28 -6.52
N TYR A 155 -43.11 -30.95 -6.35
CA TYR A 155 -43.32 -32.34 -6.76
C TYR A 155 -44.11 -32.46 -8.08
N GLU A 156 -43.84 -33.51 -8.84
CA GLU A 156 -44.68 -33.94 -9.95
C GLU A 156 -44.96 -35.44 -9.89
N PHE A 157 -46.08 -35.91 -10.46
CA PHE A 157 -46.30 -37.34 -10.68
C PHE A 157 -45.24 -37.91 -11.63
N VAL A 158 -44.72 -39.09 -11.29
CA VAL A 158 -43.82 -39.84 -12.18
C VAL A 158 -44.60 -40.35 -13.40
N ASN A 159 -45.83 -40.84 -13.17
CA ASN A 159 -46.72 -41.34 -14.20
C ASN A 159 -47.75 -40.27 -14.58
N GLN A 160 -47.87 -39.99 -15.87
CA GLN A 160 -48.70 -38.90 -16.42
C GLN A 160 -49.84 -39.45 -17.29
N GLY A 161 -50.87 -38.62 -17.52
CA GLY A 161 -52.11 -39.00 -18.19
C GLY A 161 -53.24 -39.34 -17.23
N LEU A 162 -54.41 -39.67 -17.81
CA LEU A 162 -55.61 -40.08 -17.08
C LEU A 162 -55.68 -41.60 -16.85
N GLU A 163 -55.22 -42.40 -17.79
CA GLU A 163 -55.06 -43.85 -17.62
C GLU A 163 -53.58 -44.16 -17.38
N ARG A 164 -53.25 -44.65 -16.18
CA ARG A 164 -51.86 -44.89 -15.76
C ARG A 164 -51.73 -46.04 -14.78
N GLU A 165 -50.55 -46.62 -14.69
CA GLU A 165 -50.23 -47.68 -13.71
C GLU A 165 -49.74 -47.05 -12.40
N GLU A 166 -50.26 -47.50 -11.27
CA GLU A 166 -49.98 -46.96 -9.93
C GLU A 166 -49.87 -48.09 -8.91
N THR A 167 -49.34 -47.81 -7.71
CA THR A 167 -49.13 -48.85 -6.69
C THR A 167 -50.34 -48.97 -5.76
N ARG A 168 -50.93 -50.16 -5.62
CA ARG A 168 -51.80 -50.49 -4.49
C ARG A 168 -50.96 -51.12 -3.38
N GLN A 169 -50.80 -50.42 -2.26
CA GLN A 169 -50.33 -51.00 -1.00
C GLN A 169 -51.44 -51.83 -0.36
N VAL A 170 -51.09 -52.99 0.17
CA VAL A 170 -51.94 -53.80 1.06
C VAL A 170 -51.26 -53.84 2.42
N VAL A 171 -51.81 -53.11 3.40
CA VAL A 171 -51.28 -53.01 4.77
C VAL A 171 -51.88 -54.07 5.66
N ALA A 172 -51.03 -54.92 6.23
CA ALA A 172 -51.42 -55.84 7.29
C ALA A 172 -51.26 -55.18 8.67
N GLN A 173 -52.11 -55.55 9.62
CA GLN A 173 -51.98 -55.15 11.01
C GLN A 173 -52.22 -56.36 11.90
N GLU A 174 -51.15 -56.96 12.39
CA GLU A 174 -51.20 -58.00 13.42
C GLU A 174 -51.59 -57.40 14.80
N PHE A 175 -52.01 -58.25 15.74
CA PHE A 175 -52.38 -57.78 17.07
C PHE A 175 -51.14 -57.42 17.89
N GLY A 176 -51.14 -56.23 18.50
CA GLY A 176 -50.00 -55.72 19.28
C GLY A 176 -48.79 -55.25 18.47
N LYS A 177 -48.91 -55.13 17.14
CA LYS A 177 -47.87 -54.57 16.26
C LYS A 177 -48.38 -53.34 15.51
N GLU A 178 -47.45 -52.50 15.06
CA GLU A 178 -47.75 -51.41 14.13
C GLU A 178 -48.18 -51.97 12.75
N PRO A 179 -49.01 -51.25 11.99
CA PRO A 179 -49.38 -51.65 10.63
C PRO A 179 -48.17 -51.61 9.69
N TYR A 180 -48.02 -52.61 8.83
CA TYR A 180 -46.93 -52.70 7.86
C TYR A 180 -47.45 -53.05 6.47
N VAL A 181 -46.77 -52.57 5.43
CA VAL A 181 -47.08 -52.94 4.03
C VAL A 181 -46.70 -54.41 3.84
N LYS A 182 -47.69 -55.25 3.54
CA LYS A 182 -47.52 -56.69 3.30
C LYS A 182 -47.21 -56.96 1.83
N ASP A 183 -48.01 -56.38 0.94
CA ASP A 183 -47.89 -56.52 -0.51
C ASP A 183 -47.96 -55.15 -1.19
N GLU A 184 -47.20 -54.94 -2.26
CA GLU A 184 -47.39 -53.82 -3.20
C GLU A 184 -47.69 -54.39 -4.59
N VAL A 185 -48.76 -53.91 -5.23
CA VAL A 185 -49.27 -54.45 -6.50
C VAL A 185 -49.50 -53.30 -7.48
N GLY A 186 -48.89 -53.36 -8.67
CA GLY A 186 -49.20 -52.44 -9.75
C GLY A 186 -50.63 -52.64 -10.25
N ILE A 187 -51.43 -51.56 -10.29
CA ILE A 187 -52.81 -51.55 -10.77
C ILE A 187 -53.00 -50.44 -11.81
N LYS A 188 -53.91 -50.66 -12.77
CA LYS A 188 -54.30 -49.63 -13.73
C LYS A 188 -55.39 -48.75 -13.15
N VAL A 189 -55.12 -47.45 -13.10
CA VAL A 189 -56.02 -46.44 -12.57
C VAL A 189 -56.41 -45.48 -13.68
N LYS A 190 -57.72 -45.34 -13.89
CA LYS A 190 -58.37 -44.34 -14.72
C LYS A 190 -58.89 -43.21 -13.84
N LEU A 191 -58.25 -42.06 -13.96
CA LEU A 191 -58.66 -40.81 -13.33
C LEU A 191 -59.70 -40.09 -14.18
N GLN A 192 -60.51 -39.29 -13.51
CA GLN A 192 -61.50 -38.39 -14.10
C GLN A 192 -61.35 -36.99 -13.47
N GLU A 193 -62.03 -36.00 -14.03
CA GLU A 193 -62.03 -34.63 -13.51
C GLU A 193 -63.34 -34.35 -12.77
N VAL A 194 -63.24 -33.82 -11.55
CA VAL A 194 -64.36 -33.41 -10.69
C VAL A 194 -64.00 -32.06 -10.07
N ASP A 195 -64.85 -31.05 -10.27
CA ASP A 195 -64.67 -29.68 -9.76
C ASP A 195 -63.28 -29.06 -10.07
N GLY A 196 -62.73 -29.37 -11.26
CA GLY A 196 -61.41 -28.89 -11.70
C GLY A 196 -60.22 -29.61 -11.07
N LYS A 197 -60.45 -30.69 -10.30
CA LYS A 197 -59.40 -31.55 -9.74
C LYS A 197 -59.45 -32.96 -10.33
N LEU A 198 -58.30 -33.61 -10.41
CA LEU A 198 -58.24 -35.04 -10.68
C LEU A 198 -58.90 -35.81 -9.52
N ALA A 199 -59.68 -36.81 -9.86
CA ALA A 199 -60.34 -37.72 -8.94
C ALA A 199 -60.18 -39.17 -9.41
N VAL A 200 -60.20 -40.10 -8.45
CA VAL A 200 -60.27 -41.54 -8.70
C VAL A 200 -61.63 -42.05 -8.25
N ASP A 201 -62.32 -42.83 -9.08
CA ASP A 201 -63.40 -43.70 -8.60
C ASP A 201 -62.75 -45.02 -8.11
N PRO A 202 -62.77 -45.32 -6.80
CA PRO A 202 -62.19 -46.56 -6.30
C PRO A 202 -62.93 -47.80 -6.79
N ASN A 203 -64.24 -47.71 -7.04
CA ASN A 203 -65.10 -48.84 -7.42
C ASN A 203 -64.88 -49.31 -8.87
N ILE A 204 -64.36 -48.43 -9.74
CA ILE A 204 -64.03 -48.73 -11.14
C ILE A 204 -62.59 -49.26 -11.26
N ASN A 205 -61.68 -48.72 -10.44
CA ASN A 205 -60.23 -48.91 -10.59
C ASN A 205 -59.63 -49.95 -9.63
N ILE A 206 -60.40 -50.39 -8.64
CA ILE A 206 -60.03 -51.41 -7.67
C ILE A 206 -61.15 -52.44 -7.67
N GLU A 207 -60.80 -53.71 -7.84
CA GLU A 207 -61.75 -54.82 -7.73
C GLU A 207 -62.51 -54.70 -6.40
N ALA A 208 -63.85 -54.84 -6.42
CA ALA A 208 -64.72 -54.36 -5.34
C ALA A 208 -64.49 -55.06 -3.98
N ASP A 209 -63.78 -56.18 -3.95
CA ASP A 209 -63.33 -56.88 -2.74
C ASP A 209 -62.15 -56.20 -2.02
N LYS A 210 -61.53 -55.17 -2.63
CA LYS A 210 -60.25 -54.57 -2.22
C LYS A 210 -60.34 -53.08 -1.88
N LEU A 211 -61.53 -52.59 -1.55
CA LEU A 211 -61.75 -51.30 -0.86
C LEU A 211 -61.58 -51.40 0.67
N ALA A 212 -61.22 -52.59 1.15
CA ALA A 212 -61.08 -52.98 2.56
C ALA A 212 -59.90 -52.26 3.27
N PRO A 213 -59.79 -52.28 4.62
CA PRO A 213 -58.86 -51.40 5.33
C PRO A 213 -57.42 -51.77 5.02
N GLY A 214 -56.54 -50.76 5.01
CA GLY A 214 -55.14 -50.95 4.65
C GLY A 214 -54.88 -51.11 3.14
N HIS A 215 -55.91 -51.15 2.29
CA HIS A 215 -55.72 -50.94 0.87
C HIS A 215 -55.53 -49.44 0.62
N HIS A 216 -54.37 -49.06 0.11
CA HIS A 216 -54.05 -47.68 -0.20
C HIS A 216 -53.58 -47.55 -1.65
N LEU A 217 -54.09 -46.57 -2.37
CA LEU A 217 -53.55 -46.17 -3.67
C LEU A 217 -52.40 -45.19 -3.44
N VAL A 218 -51.21 -45.58 -3.91
CA VAL A 218 -49.97 -44.82 -3.80
C VAL A 218 -49.54 -44.40 -5.19
N PHE A 219 -49.54 -43.09 -5.40
CA PHE A 219 -48.95 -42.47 -6.58
C PHE A 219 -47.47 -42.20 -6.30
N ASP A 220 -46.59 -42.69 -7.18
CA ASP A 220 -45.18 -42.30 -7.12
C ASP A 220 -45.00 -40.89 -7.71
N VAL A 221 -44.42 -40.00 -6.90
CA VAL A 221 -44.10 -38.61 -7.24
C VAL A 221 -42.59 -38.41 -7.18
N ARG A 222 -42.08 -37.35 -7.80
CA ARG A 222 -40.68 -36.94 -7.69
C ARG A 222 -40.54 -35.46 -7.42
N LYS A 223 -39.65 -35.08 -6.51
CA LYS A 223 -39.24 -33.68 -6.34
C LYS A 223 -38.45 -33.24 -7.59
N TYR A 224 -38.96 -32.25 -8.34
CA TYR A 224 -38.30 -31.63 -9.51
C TYR A 224 -37.63 -30.29 -9.17
N ILE A 225 -37.82 -29.79 -7.94
CA ILE A 225 -37.09 -28.65 -7.39
C ILE A 225 -36.04 -29.18 -6.40
N GLN A 226 -34.77 -28.98 -6.70
CA GLN A 226 -33.65 -29.40 -5.85
C GLN A 226 -33.09 -28.20 -5.08
N ASP A 227 -32.81 -28.37 -3.79
CA ASP A 227 -32.12 -27.37 -2.98
C ASP A 227 -30.62 -27.47 -3.26
N VAL A 228 -29.98 -26.35 -3.60
CA VAL A 228 -28.58 -26.28 -4.05
C VAL A 228 -27.79 -25.24 -3.26
N GLU A 229 -26.52 -25.53 -3.00
CA GLU A 229 -25.58 -24.61 -2.36
C GLU A 229 -24.34 -24.36 -3.23
N LYS A 230 -23.76 -23.16 -3.11
CA LYS A 230 -22.53 -22.78 -3.80
C LYS A 230 -21.65 -21.92 -2.89
N GLY A 231 -20.59 -22.53 -2.38
CA GLY A 231 -19.60 -21.87 -1.52
C GLY A 231 -18.87 -20.73 -2.23
N THR A 232 -18.42 -19.72 -1.47
CA THR A 232 -17.71 -18.55 -2.01
C THR A 232 -16.30 -18.41 -1.45
N LYS A 233 -15.42 -17.78 -2.23
CA LYS A 233 -14.00 -17.60 -1.86
C LYS A 233 -13.41 -16.31 -2.42
N GLN A 234 -12.82 -15.49 -1.54
CA GLN A 234 -11.95 -14.38 -1.92
C GLN A 234 -10.52 -14.71 -1.53
N VAL A 235 -9.60 -14.58 -2.50
CA VAL A 235 -8.16 -14.73 -2.30
C VAL A 235 -7.48 -13.40 -2.57
N VAL A 236 -6.60 -12.95 -1.67
CA VAL A 236 -5.70 -11.80 -1.89
C VAL A 236 -4.26 -12.30 -1.87
N GLU A 237 -3.64 -12.34 -3.03
CA GLU A 237 -2.24 -12.75 -3.22
C GLU A 237 -1.29 -11.56 -3.13
N PHE A 238 -0.19 -11.75 -2.38
CA PHE A 238 0.88 -10.76 -2.26
C PHE A 238 2.11 -11.27 -3.03
N VAL A 239 2.58 -10.51 -4.02
CA VAL A 239 3.64 -10.96 -4.96
C VAL A 239 4.74 -9.91 -5.15
N GLY A 240 5.92 -10.32 -5.63
CA GLY A 240 7.01 -9.42 -6.04
C GLY A 240 8.11 -9.15 -5.00
N ALA A 241 7.82 -9.27 -3.70
CA ALA A 241 8.78 -8.94 -2.62
C ALA A 241 9.88 -9.99 -2.36
N GLU A 242 10.43 -10.65 -3.39
CA GLU A 242 11.63 -11.52 -3.33
C GLU A 242 11.69 -12.49 -2.13
N GLY A 243 10.62 -13.29 -1.94
CA GLY A 243 10.53 -14.26 -0.83
C GLY A 243 10.18 -13.67 0.54
N LYS A 244 10.09 -12.34 0.68
CA LYS A 244 9.59 -11.62 1.86
C LYS A 244 8.10 -11.25 1.75
N ALA A 245 7.42 -11.72 0.70
CA ALA A 245 6.01 -11.43 0.46
C ALA A 245 5.14 -11.96 1.63
N PRO A 246 4.14 -11.19 2.10
CA PRO A 246 3.17 -11.66 3.08
C PRO A 246 2.43 -12.92 2.63
N LYS A 247 1.92 -13.69 3.59
CA LYS A 247 1.06 -14.85 3.29
C LYS A 247 -0.22 -14.38 2.60
N THR A 248 -0.62 -15.07 1.53
CA THR A 248 -1.92 -14.94 0.88
C THR A 248 -3.05 -14.93 1.92
N ASN A 249 -3.94 -13.94 1.84
CA ASN A 249 -5.16 -13.91 2.65
C ASN A 249 -6.26 -14.69 1.90
N ILE A 250 -6.99 -15.53 2.62
CA ILE A 250 -8.12 -16.30 2.08
C ILE A 250 -9.32 -16.04 2.99
N GLN A 251 -10.43 -15.65 2.40
CA GLN A 251 -11.73 -15.52 3.06
C GLN A 251 -12.72 -16.46 2.36
N GLU A 252 -13.30 -17.39 3.12
CA GLU A 252 -14.19 -18.43 2.63
C GLU A 252 -15.18 -18.83 3.75
N GLY A 253 -16.25 -19.54 3.40
CA GLY A 253 -17.20 -20.12 4.36
C GLY A 253 -18.65 -19.64 4.23
N TYR A 254 -18.91 -18.51 3.55
CA TYR A 254 -20.26 -18.20 3.09
C TYR A 254 -20.65 -19.13 1.93
N LYS A 255 -21.96 -19.41 1.79
CA LYS A 255 -22.52 -20.14 0.65
C LYS A 255 -23.79 -19.45 0.16
N PHE A 256 -23.91 -19.28 -1.15
CA PHE A 256 -25.21 -19.01 -1.75
C PHE A 256 -26.10 -20.24 -1.61
N LEU A 257 -27.35 -20.05 -1.18
CA LEU A 257 -28.39 -21.08 -1.12
C LEU A 257 -29.47 -20.75 -2.15
N GLY A 258 -29.99 -21.76 -2.83
CA GLY A 258 -31.01 -21.58 -3.87
C GLY A 258 -31.79 -22.84 -4.18
N LYS A 259 -32.78 -22.69 -5.06
CA LYS A 259 -33.63 -23.78 -5.57
C LYS A 259 -33.45 -23.91 -7.08
N TYR A 260 -32.89 -25.04 -7.51
CA TYR A 260 -32.78 -25.42 -8.93
C TYR A 260 -34.07 -26.10 -9.40
N ASN A 261 -34.61 -25.67 -10.52
CA ASN A 261 -35.81 -26.25 -11.12
C ASN A 261 -35.43 -27.08 -12.35
N GLU A 262 -35.60 -28.41 -12.29
CA GLU A 262 -35.25 -29.32 -13.39
C GLU A 262 -36.00 -29.00 -14.71
N LYS A 263 -37.20 -28.39 -14.61
CA LYS A 263 -38.07 -28.11 -15.77
C LYS A 263 -37.65 -26.87 -16.55
N THR A 264 -37.34 -25.77 -15.86
CA THR A 264 -36.84 -24.53 -16.51
C THR A 264 -35.33 -24.53 -16.68
N ARG A 265 -34.61 -25.38 -15.93
CA ARG A 265 -33.13 -25.43 -15.79
C ARG A 265 -32.53 -24.17 -15.17
N GLU A 266 -33.34 -23.39 -14.45
CA GLU A 266 -32.92 -22.18 -13.76
C GLU A 266 -32.66 -22.46 -12.26
N THR A 267 -31.84 -21.62 -11.63
CA THR A 267 -31.68 -21.60 -10.18
C THR A 267 -32.19 -20.28 -9.62
N ILE A 268 -33.16 -20.34 -8.71
CA ILE A 268 -33.61 -19.18 -7.95
C ILE A 268 -32.79 -19.15 -6.66
N TRP A 269 -31.80 -18.24 -6.61
CA TRP A 269 -30.97 -18.01 -5.43
C TRP A 269 -31.69 -17.09 -4.42
N ASN A 270 -31.59 -17.44 -3.14
CA ASN A 270 -32.16 -16.66 -2.03
C ASN A 270 -31.47 -15.29 -1.91
N GLU A 271 -30.15 -15.29 -2.08
CA GLU A 271 -29.28 -14.11 -2.11
C GLU A 271 -28.46 -14.14 -3.41
N LYS A 272 -28.25 -12.98 -4.05
CA LYS A 272 -27.60 -12.87 -5.36
C LYS A 272 -26.18 -12.32 -5.30
N THR A 273 -25.77 -11.80 -4.14
CA THR A 273 -24.52 -11.04 -3.97
C THR A 273 -23.98 -11.25 -2.56
N HIS A 274 -22.68 -11.48 -2.43
CA HIS A 274 -21.97 -11.52 -1.15
C HIS A 274 -20.63 -10.79 -1.28
N ALA A 275 -20.30 -9.92 -0.33
CA ALA A 275 -19.04 -9.20 -0.31
C ALA A 275 -18.23 -9.56 0.94
N TYR A 276 -16.98 -9.97 0.73
CA TYR A 276 -16.00 -10.12 1.80
C TYR A 276 -15.37 -8.77 2.16
N ASN A 277 -14.63 -8.70 3.26
CA ASN A 277 -13.92 -7.47 3.63
C ASN A 277 -12.69 -7.25 2.72
N SER A 278 -12.33 -5.99 2.47
CA SER A 278 -11.02 -5.65 1.91
C SER A 278 -9.90 -5.92 2.94
N VAL A 279 -8.68 -6.07 2.44
CA VAL A 279 -7.48 -6.36 3.23
C VAL A 279 -6.44 -5.28 2.97
N ASP A 280 -5.95 -4.62 4.01
CA ASP A 280 -4.80 -3.70 3.91
C ASP A 280 -3.53 -4.48 3.54
N ALA A 281 -2.78 -3.95 2.57
CA ALA A 281 -1.49 -4.49 2.16
C ALA A 281 -0.43 -4.28 3.27
N PRO A 282 0.24 -5.33 3.78
CA PRO A 282 1.27 -5.17 4.79
C PRO A 282 2.49 -4.38 4.28
N VAL A 283 3.08 -3.52 5.11
CA VAL A 283 4.33 -2.81 4.76
C VAL A 283 5.50 -3.81 4.78
N VAL A 284 6.29 -3.85 3.70
CA VAL A 284 7.50 -4.70 3.59
C VAL A 284 8.72 -3.80 3.37
N LYS A 285 9.74 -3.94 4.23
CA LYS A 285 10.93 -3.08 4.19
C LYS A 285 11.66 -3.19 2.84
N GLY A 286 11.87 -2.03 2.20
CA GLY A 286 12.51 -1.90 0.89
C GLY A 286 11.54 -1.93 -0.30
N TYR A 287 10.24 -2.12 -0.08
CA TYR A 287 9.24 -2.21 -1.15
C TYR A 287 8.03 -1.30 -0.90
N PHE A 288 7.39 -0.88 -1.98
CA PHE A 288 6.04 -0.29 -1.98
C PHE A 288 5.08 -1.17 -2.80
N VAL A 289 3.77 -1.00 -2.62
CA VAL A 289 2.73 -1.74 -3.35
C VAL A 289 2.02 -0.87 -4.40
N ASP A 290 1.47 -1.53 -5.40
CA ASP A 290 0.58 -0.94 -6.41
C ASP A 290 -0.76 -0.41 -5.84
N LYS A 291 -1.29 -1.01 -4.77
CA LYS A 291 -2.52 -0.55 -4.10
C LYS A 291 -2.54 -0.84 -2.59
N LYS A 292 -3.13 0.09 -1.83
CA LYS A 292 -3.17 0.04 -0.35
C LYS A 292 -4.09 -1.07 0.18
N GLN A 293 -5.19 -1.36 -0.51
CA GLN A 293 -6.14 -2.41 -0.15
C GLN A 293 -6.45 -3.28 -1.37
N ALA A 294 -6.81 -4.54 -1.10
CA ALA A 294 -7.21 -5.52 -2.10
C ALA A 294 -8.34 -6.43 -1.58
N GLY A 295 -9.10 -7.02 -2.51
CA GLY A 295 -10.40 -7.62 -2.18
C GLY A 295 -11.43 -6.56 -1.74
N GLY A 296 -12.55 -7.02 -1.19
CA GLY A 296 -13.78 -6.23 -1.08
C GLY A 296 -14.71 -6.43 -2.29
N GLU A 297 -14.41 -7.42 -3.13
CA GLU A 297 -15.13 -7.73 -4.36
C GLU A 297 -16.50 -8.37 -4.04
N THR A 298 -17.53 -7.98 -4.80
CA THR A 298 -18.86 -8.59 -4.68
C THR A 298 -18.91 -9.85 -5.54
N LEU A 299 -19.01 -10.99 -4.87
CA LEU A 299 -19.19 -12.31 -5.46
C LEU A 299 -20.67 -12.54 -5.78
N THR A 300 -20.94 -13.38 -6.77
CA THR A 300 -22.30 -13.81 -7.15
C THR A 300 -22.33 -15.33 -7.33
N PRO A 301 -23.51 -15.97 -7.45
CA PRO A 301 -23.58 -17.40 -7.78
C PRO A 301 -22.91 -17.75 -9.11
N GLU A 302 -22.80 -16.82 -10.06
CA GLU A 302 -22.10 -17.00 -11.35
C GLU A 302 -20.59 -16.87 -11.17
N LYS A 303 -20.14 -15.87 -10.40
CA LYS A 303 -18.72 -15.63 -10.03
C LYS A 303 -18.54 -15.84 -8.51
N PRO A 304 -18.50 -17.10 -8.02
CA PRO A 304 -18.42 -17.42 -6.59
C PRO A 304 -17.01 -17.24 -6.01
N GLU A 305 -15.99 -17.18 -6.87
CA GLU A 305 -14.59 -17.10 -6.49
C GLU A 305 -13.92 -15.90 -7.18
N VAL A 306 -13.03 -15.24 -6.46
CA VAL A 306 -12.19 -14.16 -6.98
C VAL A 306 -10.78 -14.25 -6.39
N THR A 307 -9.78 -13.95 -7.21
CA THR A 307 -8.40 -13.75 -6.76
C THR A 307 -7.99 -12.35 -7.16
N ASP A 308 -7.64 -11.55 -6.16
CA ASP A 308 -7.06 -10.22 -6.34
C ASP A 308 -5.56 -10.26 -5.98
N LYS A 309 -4.74 -9.43 -6.64
CA LYS A 309 -3.28 -9.44 -6.49
C LYS A 309 -2.77 -8.06 -6.06
N VAL A 310 -1.80 -8.07 -5.14
CA VAL A 310 -1.05 -6.89 -4.66
C VAL A 310 0.41 -7.08 -5.05
N THR A 311 0.95 -6.14 -5.83
CA THR A 311 2.29 -6.23 -6.40
C THR A 311 3.25 -5.32 -5.65
N TYR A 312 4.19 -5.93 -4.93
CA TYR A 312 5.34 -5.24 -4.33
C TYR A 312 6.40 -4.94 -5.39
N LYS A 313 6.93 -3.72 -5.35
CA LYS A 313 8.04 -3.21 -6.18
C LYS A 313 9.09 -2.62 -5.26
N HIS A 314 10.37 -2.75 -5.61
CA HIS A 314 11.46 -2.11 -4.85
C HIS A 314 11.26 -0.60 -4.79
N LEU A 315 11.62 0.00 -3.66
CA LEU A 315 11.82 1.43 -3.56
C LEU A 315 13.05 1.84 -4.39
N GLY A 316 12.98 3.01 -5.03
CA GLY A 316 14.14 3.67 -5.61
C GLY A 316 15.10 4.20 -4.53
N LYS A 317 16.23 4.74 -4.98
CA LYS A 317 17.27 5.29 -4.10
C LYS A 317 17.69 6.70 -4.49
N ILE A 318 18.30 7.39 -3.55
CA ILE A 318 19.01 8.65 -3.81
C ILE A 318 20.35 8.33 -4.47
N VAL A 319 20.64 8.98 -5.59
CA VAL A 319 21.90 8.82 -6.33
C VAL A 319 22.65 10.17 -6.33
N PRO A 320 23.71 10.33 -5.52
CA PRO A 320 24.56 11.51 -5.56
C PRO A 320 25.28 11.67 -6.90
N VAL A 321 25.13 12.84 -7.52
CA VAL A 321 25.78 13.21 -8.78
C VAL A 321 26.51 14.54 -8.71
N ASP A 322 27.52 14.72 -9.56
CA ASP A 322 28.19 16.01 -9.77
C ASP A 322 27.28 17.02 -10.50
N GLU A 323 27.76 18.25 -10.68
CA GLU A 323 27.03 19.30 -11.43
C GLU A 323 26.85 19.00 -12.94
N LYS A 324 27.42 17.91 -13.45
CA LYS A 324 27.26 17.42 -14.83
C LYS A 324 26.31 16.22 -14.93
N GLY A 325 25.85 15.67 -13.79
CA GLY A 325 24.94 14.52 -13.72
C GLY A 325 25.60 13.14 -13.64
N ASN A 326 26.93 13.08 -13.46
CA ASN A 326 27.72 11.86 -13.28
C ASN A 326 27.65 11.37 -11.82
N PRO A 327 27.49 10.06 -11.54
CA PRO A 327 27.56 9.54 -10.17
C PRO A 327 28.89 9.84 -9.47
N ILE A 328 28.83 10.25 -8.20
CA ILE A 328 30.03 10.50 -7.40
C ILE A 328 30.58 9.15 -6.91
N ALA A 329 31.82 8.83 -7.26
CA ALA A 329 32.46 7.57 -6.92
C ALA A 329 32.59 7.39 -5.39
N GLY A 330 32.18 6.23 -4.87
CA GLY A 330 32.22 5.91 -3.44
C GLY A 330 31.12 6.57 -2.60
N ALA A 331 30.26 7.42 -3.18
CA ALA A 331 29.11 7.98 -2.47
C ALA A 331 28.09 6.88 -2.13
N GLN A 332 27.46 6.98 -0.96
CA GLN A 332 26.36 6.09 -0.59
C GLN A 332 25.12 6.41 -1.43
N THR A 333 24.36 5.38 -1.81
CA THR A 333 23.08 5.52 -2.53
C THR A 333 21.94 4.92 -1.70
N PRO A 334 21.45 5.62 -0.66
CA PRO A 334 20.44 5.08 0.24
C PRO A 334 19.08 4.94 -0.44
N ASP A 335 18.46 3.77 -0.28
CA ASP A 335 17.06 3.52 -0.65
C ASP A 335 16.13 4.47 0.10
N TYR A 336 14.95 4.78 -0.48
CA TYR A 336 13.97 5.59 0.23
C TYR A 336 13.45 4.90 1.50
N LEU A 337 13.07 5.70 2.49
CA LEU A 337 12.39 5.24 3.69
C LEU A 337 10.94 4.80 3.36
N ASN A 338 10.53 3.63 3.83
CA ASN A 338 9.13 3.18 3.78
C ASN A 338 8.20 4.10 4.58
N ASP A 339 7.01 4.41 4.05
CA ASP A 339 5.90 4.86 4.90
C ASP A 339 5.29 3.65 5.62
N LEU A 340 5.29 3.71 6.96
CA LEU A 340 4.78 2.64 7.84
C LEU A 340 3.25 2.68 8.02
N LYS A 341 2.57 3.68 7.46
CA LYS A 341 1.10 3.88 7.50
C LYS A 341 0.47 3.81 6.11
N ASP A 342 1.26 3.92 5.05
CA ASP A 342 0.80 3.80 3.67
C ASP A 342 1.79 2.98 2.81
N PRO A 343 1.54 1.69 2.58
CA PRO A 343 2.45 0.81 1.85
C PRO A 343 2.63 1.22 0.38
N THR A 344 1.82 2.15 -0.15
CA THR A 344 1.96 2.69 -1.51
C THR A 344 3.01 3.81 -1.61
N LYS A 345 3.62 4.23 -0.49
CA LYS A 345 4.44 5.45 -0.42
C LYS A 345 5.80 5.25 0.23
N ALA A 346 6.70 6.17 -0.14
CA ALA A 346 7.93 6.45 0.58
C ALA A 346 7.79 7.73 1.42
N LEU A 347 8.60 7.84 2.47
CA LEU A 347 8.76 9.04 3.27
C LEU A 347 9.90 9.92 2.74
N GLU A 348 9.93 11.15 3.24
CA GLU A 348 11.05 12.07 3.03
C GLU A 348 12.34 11.44 3.58
N THR A 349 13.30 11.21 2.68
CA THR A 349 14.55 10.51 2.95
C THR A 349 15.69 11.53 2.95
N PRO A 350 16.53 11.61 4.00
CA PRO A 350 17.67 12.53 4.02
C PRO A 350 18.70 12.13 2.95
N VAL A 351 19.33 13.12 2.31
CA VAL A 351 20.44 12.85 1.38
C VAL A 351 21.70 12.53 2.19
N PRO A 352 22.60 11.65 1.72
CA PRO A 352 23.83 11.33 2.44
C PRO A 352 24.77 12.54 2.50
N GLU A 353 25.43 12.75 3.64
CA GLU A 353 26.53 13.71 3.74
C GLU A 353 27.77 13.14 3.03
N LEU A 354 28.46 13.97 2.24
CA LEU A 354 29.65 13.60 1.49
C LEU A 354 30.79 14.57 1.80
N GLU A 355 31.96 14.03 2.18
CA GLU A 355 33.14 14.85 2.47
C GLU A 355 33.56 15.64 1.23
N GLY A 356 33.87 16.93 1.41
CA GLY A 356 34.24 17.83 0.32
C GLY A 356 33.11 18.32 -0.57
N TYR A 357 31.85 17.94 -0.31
CA TYR A 357 30.70 18.37 -1.10
C TYR A 357 29.61 19.05 -0.27
N VAL A 358 28.67 19.72 -0.94
CA VAL A 358 27.42 20.26 -0.38
C VAL A 358 26.26 19.90 -1.34
N PRO A 359 25.20 19.20 -0.87
CA PRO A 359 24.05 18.87 -1.72
C PRO A 359 23.17 20.09 -1.99
N THR A 360 22.44 20.08 -3.11
CA THR A 360 21.47 21.14 -3.45
C THR A 360 20.15 21.07 -2.66
N VAL A 361 19.83 19.91 -2.10
CA VAL A 361 18.68 19.68 -1.19
C VAL A 361 19.12 18.84 0.00
N LYS A 362 18.48 18.96 1.16
CA LYS A 362 18.82 18.17 2.36
C LYS A 362 18.14 16.79 2.40
N SER A 363 17.10 16.63 1.60
CA SER A 363 16.18 15.50 1.65
C SER A 363 15.46 15.35 0.31
N VAL A 364 14.90 14.16 0.07
CA VAL A 364 14.06 13.83 -1.08
C VAL A 364 12.79 13.15 -0.60
N LEU A 365 11.63 13.74 -0.92
CA LEU A 365 10.35 13.03 -0.94
C LEU A 365 10.04 12.69 -2.41
N PRO A 366 10.13 11.42 -2.83
CA PRO A 366 9.94 11.04 -4.23
C PRO A 366 8.46 11.15 -4.66
N LYS A 367 8.23 11.53 -5.92
CA LYS A 367 6.88 11.52 -6.52
C LYS A 367 6.44 10.13 -6.96
N ASP A 368 7.39 9.31 -7.40
CA ASP A 368 7.23 7.89 -7.70
C ASP A 368 8.19 7.12 -6.76
N PRO A 369 7.69 6.32 -5.81
CA PRO A 369 8.53 5.58 -4.88
C PRO A 369 9.46 4.57 -5.55
N GLY A 370 9.21 4.15 -6.80
CA GLY A 370 10.02 3.18 -7.54
C GLY A 370 11.11 3.76 -8.44
N VAL A 371 11.29 5.09 -8.48
CA VAL A 371 12.22 5.77 -9.39
C VAL A 371 13.36 6.43 -8.62
N ASP A 372 14.61 6.16 -9.03
CA ASP A 372 15.81 6.75 -8.46
C ASP A 372 15.87 8.28 -8.65
N THR A 373 16.16 9.02 -7.58
CA THR A 373 16.34 10.49 -7.65
C THR A 373 17.82 10.83 -7.67
N LYS A 374 18.27 11.46 -8.76
CA LYS A 374 19.60 12.09 -8.83
C LYS A 374 19.61 13.38 -8.00
N VAL A 375 20.48 13.45 -7.00
CA VAL A 375 20.71 14.67 -6.19
C VAL A 375 22.04 15.26 -6.59
N VAL A 376 22.05 16.54 -6.98
CA VAL A 376 23.27 17.26 -7.36
C VAL A 376 24.03 17.70 -6.11
N TYR A 377 25.33 17.43 -6.10
CA TYR A 377 26.28 17.89 -5.10
C TYR A 377 27.28 18.85 -5.76
N LYS A 378 27.51 19.98 -5.11
CA LYS A 378 28.51 20.98 -5.50
C LYS A 378 29.78 20.77 -4.68
N GLU A 379 30.95 21.01 -5.24
CA GLU A 379 32.19 20.99 -4.47
C GLU A 379 32.17 22.07 -3.38
N LYS A 380 32.62 21.71 -2.18
CA LYS A 380 32.86 22.63 -1.08
C LYS A 380 34.16 23.39 -1.35
N ILE A 381 34.03 24.66 -1.67
CA ILE A 381 35.15 25.58 -1.90
C ILE A 381 35.26 26.53 -0.71
N THR A 382 36.47 26.74 -0.19
CA THR A 382 36.74 27.65 0.94
C THR A 382 37.83 28.66 0.58
N ASP A 383 37.61 29.94 0.87
CA ASP A 383 38.62 30.98 0.69
C ASP A 383 39.78 30.80 1.68
N VAL A 384 41.02 30.98 1.22
CA VAL A 384 42.26 30.84 1.99
C VAL A 384 43.21 32.02 1.73
N GLU A 385 43.97 32.40 2.75
CA GLU A 385 45.02 33.42 2.64
C GLU A 385 46.40 32.83 3.02
N LYS A 386 47.46 33.28 2.34
CA LYS A 386 48.85 33.03 2.73
C LYS A 386 49.61 34.35 2.76
N GLY A 387 50.10 34.74 3.94
CA GLY A 387 50.94 35.93 4.09
C GLY A 387 52.28 35.76 3.38
N THR A 388 52.91 36.88 3.04
CA THR A 388 54.23 36.92 2.43
C THR A 388 55.20 37.74 3.26
N LYS A 389 56.51 37.53 3.10
CA LYS A 389 57.53 38.25 3.86
C LYS A 389 58.86 38.33 3.11
N GLN A 390 59.34 39.54 2.84
CA GLN A 390 60.73 39.80 2.46
C GLN A 390 61.47 40.38 3.68
N VAL A 391 62.62 39.81 4.01
CA VAL A 391 63.56 40.36 5.00
C VAL A 391 64.86 40.76 4.31
N VAL A 392 65.40 41.94 4.64
CA VAL A 392 66.80 42.30 4.32
C VAL A 392 67.60 42.33 5.62
N GLU A 393 68.57 41.43 5.73
CA GLU A 393 69.50 41.35 6.85
C GLU A 393 70.83 42.05 6.54
N PHE A 394 71.35 42.82 7.49
CA PHE A 394 72.64 43.50 7.39
C PHE A 394 73.64 42.92 8.40
N VAL A 395 74.80 42.44 7.94
CA VAL A 395 75.80 41.79 8.79
C VAL A 395 77.23 42.28 8.53
N GLY A 396 78.18 41.93 9.40
CA GLY A 396 79.62 42.18 9.22
C GLY A 396 80.15 43.51 9.78
N ALA A 397 79.27 44.48 10.04
CA ALA A 397 79.66 45.83 10.48
C ALA A 397 79.94 46.00 12.00
N GLU A 398 80.43 44.97 12.70
CA GLU A 398 80.83 45.01 14.14
C GLU A 398 79.87 45.79 15.07
N GLY A 399 78.58 45.47 15.03
CA GLY A 399 77.55 46.12 15.86
C GLY A 399 77.05 47.48 15.33
N LYS A 400 77.62 48.01 14.25
CA LYS A 400 77.18 49.22 13.52
C LYS A 400 76.25 48.90 12.34
N ALA A 401 75.77 47.65 12.23
CA ALA A 401 74.90 47.23 11.14
C ALA A 401 73.57 48.00 11.15
N PRO A 402 73.02 48.40 9.98
CA PRO A 402 71.68 48.97 9.89
C PRO A 402 70.60 48.03 10.45
N LYS A 403 69.45 48.62 10.83
CA LYS A 403 68.27 47.85 11.20
C LYS A 403 67.82 46.99 10.02
N ILE A 404 67.42 45.75 10.30
CA ILE A 404 66.80 44.86 9.31
C ILE A 404 65.58 45.54 8.68
N ASN A 405 65.38 45.34 7.37
CA ASN A 405 64.17 45.76 6.67
C ASN A 405 63.22 44.56 6.59
N ILE A 406 61.93 44.77 6.81
CA ILE A 406 60.89 43.74 6.68
C ILE A 406 59.74 44.36 5.85
N GLN A 407 59.26 43.60 4.86
CA GLN A 407 58.07 43.92 4.07
C GLN A 407 57.15 42.68 4.13
N ASP A 408 55.97 42.83 4.74
CA ASP A 408 55.02 41.75 5.06
C ASP A 408 53.54 42.15 4.90
N ASP A 409 53.27 43.23 4.17
CA ASP A 409 51.93 43.83 3.99
C ASP A 409 51.06 43.13 2.93
N TYR A 410 51.63 42.22 2.13
CA TYR A 410 50.90 41.45 1.12
C TYR A 410 50.50 40.04 1.56
N LYS A 411 49.35 39.57 1.05
CA LYS A 411 48.86 38.19 1.19
C LYS A 411 48.33 37.65 -0.13
N PHE A 412 48.78 36.45 -0.52
CA PHE A 412 48.10 35.68 -1.55
C PHE A 412 46.70 35.28 -1.06
N LYS A 413 45.70 35.42 -1.93
CA LYS A 413 44.32 34.96 -1.70
C LYS A 413 43.95 33.90 -2.72
N GLY A 414 43.36 32.80 -2.27
CA GLY A 414 43.02 31.67 -3.13
C GLY A 414 41.75 30.96 -2.68
N LYS A 415 41.31 30.02 -3.50
CA LYS A 415 40.17 29.14 -3.24
C LYS A 415 40.66 27.71 -3.14
N TYR A 416 40.50 27.11 -1.97
CA TYR A 416 40.82 25.71 -1.72
C TYR A 416 39.63 24.84 -2.12
N HIS A 417 39.91 23.86 -2.97
CA HIS A 417 38.98 22.86 -3.49
C HIS A 417 39.13 21.58 -2.64
N VAL A 418 38.11 21.26 -1.82
CA VAL A 418 38.25 20.21 -0.81
C VAL A 418 38.36 18.80 -1.43
N VAL A 419 37.82 18.59 -2.63
CA VAL A 419 37.84 17.27 -3.31
C VAL A 419 39.17 17.07 -4.04
N THR A 420 39.64 18.05 -4.82
CA THR A 420 40.95 17.94 -5.51
C THR A 420 42.13 18.15 -4.58
N LYS A 421 41.91 18.82 -3.44
CA LYS A 421 42.92 19.27 -2.47
C LYS A 421 43.89 20.32 -3.04
N GLU A 422 43.47 21.02 -4.09
CA GLU A 422 44.24 22.09 -4.74
C GLU A 422 43.78 23.48 -4.28
N THR A 423 44.69 24.47 -4.33
CA THR A 423 44.34 25.88 -4.13
C THR A 423 44.49 26.67 -5.42
N VAL A 424 43.38 27.20 -5.92
CA VAL A 424 43.37 28.15 -7.04
C VAL A 424 43.65 29.55 -6.49
N TRP A 425 44.92 29.97 -6.54
CA TRP A 425 45.34 31.32 -6.16
C TRP A 425 44.92 32.36 -7.20
N LYS A 426 44.37 33.49 -6.74
CA LYS A 426 43.99 34.64 -7.60
C LYS A 426 45.19 35.28 -8.29
N GLU A 427 46.29 35.36 -7.56
CA GLU A 427 47.58 35.90 -7.99
C GLU A 427 48.66 34.87 -7.65
N LYS A 428 49.60 34.62 -8.58
CA LYS A 428 50.62 33.55 -8.44
C LYS A 428 52.01 34.09 -8.05
N THR A 429 52.20 35.40 -8.11
CA THR A 429 53.48 36.07 -7.90
C THR A 429 53.25 37.43 -7.26
N HIS A 430 54.09 37.80 -6.30
CA HIS A 430 54.15 39.16 -5.75
C HIS A 430 55.61 39.59 -5.65
N ALA A 431 55.94 40.75 -6.19
CA ALA A 431 57.29 41.31 -6.13
C ALA A 431 57.33 42.45 -5.09
N TYR A 432 58.21 42.33 -4.11
CA TYR A 432 58.48 43.40 -3.15
C TYR A 432 59.41 44.45 -3.74
N ASN A 433 59.53 45.61 -3.10
CA ASN A 433 60.47 46.64 -3.54
C ASN A 433 61.90 46.31 -3.06
N SER A 434 62.89 46.67 -3.87
CA SER A 434 64.28 46.70 -3.42
C SER A 434 64.51 47.85 -2.43
N VAL A 435 65.55 47.72 -1.62
CA VAL A 435 65.94 48.67 -0.58
C VAL A 435 67.37 49.10 -0.83
N ASP A 436 67.62 50.42 -0.89
CA ASP A 436 68.98 50.96 -0.95
C ASP A 436 69.77 50.58 0.31
N VAL A 437 70.96 50.02 0.10
CA VAL A 437 71.84 49.58 1.19
C VAL A 437 72.47 50.81 1.85
N PRO A 438 72.32 51.02 3.18
CA PRO A 438 72.90 52.18 3.84
C PRO A 438 74.43 52.18 3.82
N VAL A 439 75.05 53.36 3.69
CA VAL A 439 76.51 53.51 3.84
C VAL A 439 76.88 53.43 5.32
N VAL A 440 77.82 52.55 5.67
CA VAL A 440 78.34 52.39 7.04
C VAL A 440 79.79 52.88 7.09
N LYS A 441 80.08 53.86 7.94
CA LYS A 441 81.41 54.48 7.99
C LYS A 441 82.51 53.49 8.38
N GLY A 442 83.54 53.38 7.54
CA GLY A 442 84.66 52.44 7.67
C GLY A 442 84.44 51.09 6.98
N TYR A 443 83.30 50.91 6.31
CA TYR A 443 82.89 49.65 5.70
C TYR A 443 82.37 49.84 4.27
N PHE A 444 82.54 48.83 3.42
CA PHE A 444 81.81 48.70 2.16
C PHE A 444 80.87 47.48 2.20
N ALA A 445 79.76 47.56 1.49
CA ALA A 445 78.81 46.47 1.30
C ALA A 445 79.15 45.64 0.06
N ASP A 446 78.68 44.39 0.04
CA ASP A 446 78.73 43.50 -1.11
C ASP A 446 77.78 43.90 -2.26
N LYS A 447 76.76 44.73 -1.99
CA LYS A 447 75.81 45.24 -3.00
C LYS A 447 75.20 46.59 -2.64
N LYS A 448 74.69 47.29 -3.67
CA LYS A 448 74.09 48.63 -3.56
C LYS A 448 72.60 48.63 -3.20
N GLN A 449 71.87 47.61 -3.65
CA GLN A 449 70.47 47.37 -3.30
C GLN A 449 70.28 45.92 -2.88
N ALA A 450 69.26 45.67 -2.06
CA ALA A 450 68.94 44.36 -1.51
C ALA A 450 67.42 44.14 -1.44
N GLY A 451 66.99 42.88 -1.49
CA GLY A 451 65.59 42.56 -1.79
C GLY A 451 65.17 42.99 -3.20
N GLY A 452 63.86 43.09 -3.44
CA GLY A 452 63.27 43.16 -4.78
C GLY A 452 62.81 41.80 -5.30
N GLU A 453 62.69 40.82 -4.41
CA GLU A 453 62.42 39.42 -4.73
C GLU A 453 60.95 39.19 -5.15
N THR A 454 60.75 38.25 -6.08
CA THR A 454 59.42 37.77 -6.45
C THR A 454 59.09 36.49 -5.68
N LEU A 455 58.07 36.61 -4.83
CA LEU A 455 57.53 35.54 -4.00
C LEU A 455 56.37 34.84 -4.72
N THR A 456 56.10 33.59 -4.34
CA THR A 456 54.95 32.81 -4.82
C THR A 456 54.21 32.19 -3.63
N PRO A 457 53.00 31.63 -3.80
CA PRO A 457 52.33 30.89 -2.74
C PRO A 457 53.15 29.69 -2.23
N GLU A 458 54.04 29.12 -3.04
CA GLU A 458 54.94 28.01 -2.70
C GLU A 458 56.17 28.50 -1.93
N LYS A 459 56.79 29.61 -2.37
CA LYS A 459 57.88 30.33 -1.68
C LYS A 459 57.39 31.73 -1.26
N PRO A 460 56.63 31.85 -0.16
CA PRO A 460 56.05 33.12 0.30
C PRO A 460 56.97 33.93 1.21
N GLU A 461 58.09 33.36 1.64
CA GLU A 461 59.10 34.05 2.47
C GLU A 461 60.48 34.00 1.81
N VAL A 462 61.24 35.08 1.96
CA VAL A 462 62.63 35.18 1.54
C VAL A 462 63.41 36.10 2.47
N THR A 463 64.68 35.74 2.72
CA THR A 463 65.65 36.61 3.39
C THR A 463 66.78 36.88 2.42
N ASP A 464 66.98 38.15 2.06
CA ASP A 464 68.17 38.60 1.36
C ASP A 464 69.18 39.19 2.35
N LYS A 465 70.47 38.98 2.10
CA LYS A 465 71.54 39.27 3.05
C LYS A 465 72.59 40.21 2.45
N VAL A 466 72.92 41.25 3.19
CA VAL A 466 73.94 42.26 2.88
C VAL A 466 75.12 42.08 3.82
N THR A 467 76.32 41.94 3.25
CA THR A 467 77.55 41.73 4.00
C THR A 467 78.44 42.96 3.90
N TYR A 468 78.68 43.62 5.03
CA TYR A 468 79.69 44.65 5.15
C TYR A 468 81.06 44.04 5.43
N LYS A 469 82.10 44.65 4.85
CA LYS A 469 83.52 44.38 5.10
C LYS A 469 84.23 45.69 5.41
N HIS A 470 85.29 45.66 6.24
CA HIS A 470 86.12 46.84 6.50
C HIS A 470 86.70 47.40 5.19
N LEU A 471 86.84 48.72 5.13
CA LEU A 471 87.67 49.37 4.12
C LEU A 471 89.15 49.09 4.38
N GLY A 472 89.92 48.97 3.31
CA GLY A 472 91.39 49.02 3.38
C GLY A 472 91.89 50.42 3.73
N LYS A 473 93.21 50.52 3.93
CA LYS A 473 93.91 51.77 4.24
C LYS A 473 95.12 51.99 3.34
N ILE A 474 95.57 53.23 3.28
CA ILE A 474 96.84 53.58 2.64
C ILE A 474 97.98 53.16 3.58
N LEU A 475 98.95 52.42 3.04
CA LEU A 475 100.17 52.01 3.74
C LEU A 475 101.39 52.72 3.12
N PRO A 476 101.93 53.77 3.76
CA PRO A 476 103.20 54.37 3.35
C PRO A 476 104.36 53.38 3.48
N VAL A 477 105.05 53.12 2.37
CA VAL A 477 106.23 52.24 2.31
C VAL A 477 107.44 52.94 1.69
N ASP A 478 108.64 52.49 2.07
CA ASP A 478 109.88 52.89 1.42
C ASP A 478 110.00 52.32 0.00
N GLU A 479 111.05 52.70 -0.74
CA GLU A 479 111.33 52.18 -2.09
C GLU A 479 111.65 50.67 -2.15
N LYS A 480 111.72 49.98 -1.00
CA LYS A 480 111.89 48.53 -0.87
C LYS A 480 110.60 47.81 -0.45
N GLY A 481 109.52 48.54 -0.18
CA GLY A 481 108.21 48.00 0.22
C GLY A 481 108.01 47.78 1.73
N ASN A 482 108.92 48.28 2.57
CA ASN A 482 108.83 48.25 4.04
C ASN A 482 107.94 49.38 4.56
N PRO A 483 107.04 49.17 5.54
CA PRO A 483 106.25 50.24 6.15
C PRO A 483 107.14 51.33 6.79
N ILE A 484 106.78 52.59 6.58
CA ILE A 484 107.50 53.72 7.21
C ILE A 484 106.98 53.93 8.64
N GLU A 485 107.87 53.80 9.62
CA GLU A 485 107.53 53.99 11.02
C GLU A 485 106.89 55.37 11.29
N LYS A 486 105.80 55.35 12.09
CA LYS A 486 105.06 56.56 12.54
C LYS A 486 104.41 57.38 11.42
N ALA A 487 104.44 56.90 10.17
CA ALA A 487 103.56 57.42 9.14
C ALA A 487 102.09 57.07 9.49
N ALA A 488 101.16 57.98 9.18
CA ALA A 488 99.74 57.68 9.33
C ALA A 488 99.31 56.64 8.30
N THR A 489 98.33 55.79 8.63
CA THR A 489 97.73 54.83 7.71
C THR A 489 96.23 55.10 7.59
N PRO A 490 95.81 56.14 6.83
CA PRO A 490 94.40 56.51 6.75
C PRO A 490 93.59 55.45 6.00
N ASP A 491 92.47 55.05 6.60
CA ASP A 491 91.43 54.25 5.95
C ASP A 491 90.88 54.99 4.72
N TYR A 492 90.39 54.27 3.73
CA TYR A 492 89.74 54.90 2.58
C TYR A 492 88.48 55.67 2.99
N LEU A 493 88.19 56.76 2.28
CA LEU A 493 86.94 57.49 2.41
C LEU A 493 85.79 56.68 1.78
N ASN A 494 84.70 56.47 2.52
CA ASN A 494 83.45 55.94 1.96
C ASN A 494 82.88 56.84 0.85
N ASP A 495 82.35 56.24 -0.21
CA ASP A 495 81.36 56.90 -1.06
C ASP A 495 80.03 56.99 -0.29
N LEU A 496 79.52 58.22 -0.11
CA LEU A 496 78.28 58.49 0.62
C LEU A 496 77.02 58.25 -0.24
N THR A 497 77.19 57.94 -1.52
CA THR A 497 76.14 57.69 -2.52
C THR A 497 76.20 56.26 -3.10
N ASP A 498 77.23 55.49 -2.75
CA ASP A 498 77.40 54.11 -3.18
C ASP A 498 78.09 53.27 -2.08
N PRO A 499 77.35 52.44 -1.32
CA PRO A 499 77.91 51.68 -0.21
C PRO A 499 78.91 50.62 -0.67
N THR A 500 79.02 50.35 -1.97
CA THR A 500 79.99 49.39 -2.55
C THR A 500 81.34 50.03 -2.89
N LYS A 501 81.52 51.34 -2.68
CA LYS A 501 82.66 52.12 -3.20
C LYS A 501 83.33 53.05 -2.18
N THR A 502 84.49 53.54 -2.59
CA THR A 502 85.33 54.51 -1.91
C THR A 502 85.53 55.76 -2.77
N LEU A 503 85.72 56.90 -2.13
CA LEU A 503 86.17 58.14 -2.76
C LEU A 503 87.71 58.21 -2.82
N GLU A 504 88.20 59.16 -3.61
CA GLU A 504 89.62 59.51 -3.66
C GLU A 504 90.14 59.91 -2.27
N THR A 505 91.06 59.13 -1.74
CA THR A 505 91.67 59.34 -0.42
C THR A 505 93.05 59.94 -0.59
N GLN A 506 93.31 61.11 0.00
CA GLN A 506 94.63 61.76 -0.06
C GLN A 506 95.66 60.91 0.69
N VAL A 507 96.89 60.83 0.16
CA VAL A 507 97.98 60.16 0.88
C VAL A 507 98.44 61.06 2.04
N PRO A 508 98.90 60.50 3.17
CA PRO A 508 99.37 61.29 4.30
C PRO A 508 100.71 61.97 4.01
N ASP A 509 100.91 63.18 4.52
CA ASP A 509 102.23 63.84 4.52
C ASP A 509 103.19 63.12 5.49
N VAL A 510 104.31 62.62 4.98
CA VAL A 510 105.30 61.87 5.78
C VAL A 510 106.60 62.69 5.84
N LYS A 511 106.84 63.34 6.97
CA LYS A 511 107.96 64.27 7.18
C LYS A 511 109.32 63.67 6.79
N GLY A 512 110.00 64.27 5.81
CA GLY A 512 111.27 63.74 5.28
C GLY A 512 111.11 62.82 4.06
N TYR A 513 109.91 62.72 3.47
CA TYR A 513 109.61 61.89 2.32
C TYR A 513 108.54 62.51 1.39
N VAL A 514 108.69 62.28 0.08
CA VAL A 514 107.71 62.65 -0.96
C VAL A 514 107.02 61.39 -1.50
N PRO A 515 105.68 61.31 -1.54
CA PRO A 515 104.96 60.16 -2.11
C PRO A 515 105.02 60.13 -3.64
N THR A 516 104.93 58.95 -4.24
CA THR A 516 104.87 58.79 -5.71
C THR A 516 103.53 59.18 -6.33
N VAL A 517 102.46 59.27 -5.54
CA VAL A 517 101.11 59.72 -5.93
C VAL A 517 100.53 60.60 -4.82
N LYS A 518 99.70 61.59 -5.13
CA LYS A 518 99.08 62.48 -4.11
C LYS A 518 97.83 61.88 -3.46
N SER A 519 97.23 60.88 -4.10
CA SER A 519 95.98 60.28 -3.69
C SER A 519 95.85 58.85 -4.20
N VAL A 520 94.90 58.11 -3.64
CA VAL A 520 94.54 56.74 -4.02
C VAL A 520 93.03 56.65 -4.21
N VAL A 521 92.63 56.11 -5.37
CA VAL A 521 91.32 55.48 -5.57
C VAL A 521 91.59 53.97 -5.68
N PRO A 522 91.21 53.15 -4.69
CA PRO A 522 91.50 51.72 -4.72
C PRO A 522 90.63 51.00 -5.75
N LYS A 523 91.16 49.92 -6.33
CA LYS A 523 90.40 49.04 -7.24
C LYS A 523 89.53 48.02 -6.50
N ASP A 524 89.92 47.68 -5.28
CA ASP A 524 89.14 46.86 -4.33
C ASP A 524 89.05 47.65 -3.01
N PRO A 525 87.85 48.07 -2.58
CA PRO A 525 87.65 48.80 -1.33
C PRO A 525 88.21 48.10 -0.09
N GLY A 526 88.35 46.78 -0.08
CA GLY A 526 88.80 45.98 1.07
C GLY A 526 90.30 45.68 1.12
N VAL A 527 91.10 46.18 0.16
CA VAL A 527 92.53 45.85 0.05
C VAL A 527 93.40 47.06 0.35
N ASP A 528 94.37 46.92 1.24
CA ASP A 528 95.35 47.96 1.58
C ASP A 528 96.24 48.34 0.39
N THR A 529 96.33 49.63 0.05
CA THR A 529 97.22 50.12 -1.02
C THR A 529 98.54 50.57 -0.43
N LYS A 530 99.63 49.89 -0.82
CA LYS A 530 100.99 50.36 -0.56
C LYS A 530 101.33 51.55 -1.46
N VAL A 531 101.60 52.70 -0.86
CA VAL A 531 102.09 53.90 -1.58
C VAL A 531 103.58 54.05 -1.30
N ILE A 532 104.38 54.20 -2.36
CA ILE A 532 105.83 54.35 -2.23
C ILE A 532 106.17 55.80 -1.91
N TYR A 533 107.09 55.99 -0.96
CA TYR A 533 107.60 57.28 -0.52
C TYR A 533 109.11 57.33 -0.72
N LYS A 534 109.57 58.35 -1.45
CA LYS A 534 110.99 58.63 -1.69
C LYS A 534 111.51 59.60 -0.63
N LYS A 535 112.71 59.35 -0.11
CA LYS A 535 113.28 60.17 0.96
C LYS A 535 113.69 61.55 0.44
N GLU A 536 113.35 62.62 1.17
CA GLU A 536 113.75 63.98 0.83
C GLU A 536 115.25 64.17 1.03
N GLU A 537 115.97 64.47 -0.07
CA GLU A 537 117.35 64.92 0.01
C GLU A 537 117.42 66.36 0.53
N LYS A 538 118.13 66.57 1.64
CA LYS A 538 118.29 67.89 2.26
C LYS A 538 119.24 68.79 1.46
N THR A 539 118.74 69.41 0.41
CA THR A 539 119.37 70.61 -0.16
C THR A 539 119.23 71.79 0.82
N LYS A 540 120.22 72.68 0.83
CA LYS A 540 120.28 73.84 1.74
C LYS A 540 119.84 75.11 0.99
N THR A 541 118.85 75.82 1.52
CA THR A 541 118.64 77.26 1.28
C THR A 541 119.84 78.09 1.79
N PRO A 542 120.11 79.32 1.31
CA PRO A 542 119.17 80.43 1.01
C PRO A 542 119.36 81.00 -0.44
N GLU A 543 118.89 82.17 -0.94
CA GLU A 543 118.56 83.51 -0.37
C GLU A 543 117.37 84.24 -1.06
N LYS A 544 117.07 85.47 -0.60
CA LYS A 544 116.02 86.41 -1.06
C LYS A 544 116.51 87.88 -0.96
N PRO A 545 116.34 88.71 -2.00
CA PRO A 545 115.65 90.02 -1.90
C PRO A 545 114.53 90.19 -2.98
N LYS A 546 113.34 90.79 -2.74
CA LYS A 546 112.97 92.25 -2.65
C LYS A 546 113.11 92.99 -4.02
N GLU A 547 112.19 93.81 -4.56
CA GLU A 547 110.93 94.52 -4.16
C GLU A 547 109.97 94.67 -5.41
N THR A 548 108.62 94.64 -5.39
CA THR A 548 107.57 95.58 -4.86
C THR A 548 107.33 96.83 -5.75
N PRO A 549 106.10 97.38 -5.98
CA PRO A 549 104.70 96.86 -5.92
C PRO A 549 103.82 97.17 -7.17
N GLU A 550 102.57 96.66 -7.21
CA GLU A 550 101.40 97.47 -7.68
C GLU A 550 100.07 96.98 -7.04
N LYS A 551 99.05 97.86 -6.99
CA LYS A 551 97.76 97.72 -6.24
C LYS A 551 96.84 98.90 -6.62
N PRO A 552 95.48 98.86 -6.56
CA PRO A 552 94.55 97.78 -6.20
C PRO A 552 93.43 97.51 -7.24
N GLU A 553 92.55 96.54 -6.97
CA GLU A 553 91.14 96.87 -6.74
C GLU A 553 90.41 95.85 -5.84
N VAL A 554 89.25 96.23 -5.29
CA VAL A 554 88.48 95.50 -4.25
C VAL A 554 86.99 95.86 -4.38
N PRO A 555 86.10 94.85 -4.50
CA PRO A 555 85.07 94.64 -3.47
C PRO A 555 85.33 93.32 -2.68
N LYS A 556 85.09 93.11 -1.37
CA LYS A 556 84.16 93.65 -0.36
C LYS A 556 82.67 93.32 -0.65
N GLU A 557 81.87 92.73 0.26
CA GLU A 557 82.04 92.42 1.70
C GLU A 557 81.51 91.04 2.16
N GLN A 558 81.92 90.64 3.37
CA GLN A 558 81.38 89.60 4.26
C GLN A 558 80.23 90.20 5.13
N PRO A 559 79.68 89.54 6.18
CA PRO A 559 79.46 88.10 6.45
C PRO A 559 78.03 87.77 6.98
N LYS A 560 77.66 86.47 7.09
CA LYS A 560 77.32 85.78 8.38
C LYS A 560 76.58 84.43 8.23
N THR A 561 77.05 83.46 9.01
CA THR A 561 76.37 82.24 9.52
C THR A 561 75.45 82.58 10.73
N PRO A 562 74.66 81.67 11.35
CA PRO A 562 74.54 80.20 11.14
C PRO A 562 73.08 79.63 11.09
N GLU A 563 72.99 78.30 11.24
CA GLU A 563 71.90 77.49 11.84
C GLU A 563 70.80 76.81 10.97
N GLN A 564 70.35 75.68 11.54
CA GLN A 564 69.41 74.65 11.09
C GLN A 564 68.18 74.67 12.04
N PRO A 565 67.18 73.76 11.96
CA PRO A 565 66.52 73.12 10.83
C PRO A 565 64.96 73.31 10.87
N LYS A 566 64.23 72.96 9.79
CA LYS A 566 63.10 71.97 9.81
C LYS A 566 62.27 71.91 8.52
N THR A 567 61.75 70.69 8.29
CA THR A 567 60.71 70.22 7.35
C THR A 567 59.72 71.22 6.73
N PRO A 568 59.41 71.09 5.43
CA PRO A 568 58.09 71.43 4.89
C PRO A 568 57.06 70.33 5.25
N LYS A 569 55.83 70.72 5.58
CA LYS A 569 54.67 69.82 5.59
C LYS A 569 53.81 70.05 4.34
N MET A 570 53.31 68.93 3.79
CA MET A 570 52.25 68.77 2.79
C MET A 570 51.31 69.98 2.54
N PRO A 571 51.19 70.47 1.29
CA PRO A 571 50.04 71.26 0.84
C PRO A 571 48.80 70.39 0.61
N LYS A 572 47.61 70.91 0.95
CA LYS A 572 46.32 70.26 0.65
C LYS A 572 45.92 70.42 -0.81
N VAL A 573 45.11 69.47 -1.30
CA VAL A 573 44.27 69.61 -2.51
C VAL A 573 43.27 70.77 -2.34
N PRO A 574 43.18 71.71 -3.30
CA PRO A 574 42.03 72.62 -3.44
C PRO A 574 40.89 71.97 -4.24
N GLN A 575 39.64 72.23 -3.86
CA GLN A 575 38.44 71.78 -4.58
C GLN A 575 37.93 72.86 -5.55
N THR A 576 37.41 72.46 -6.72
CA THR A 576 36.19 73.03 -7.38
C THR A 576 35.98 72.42 -8.79
N LYS A 577 34.76 72.29 -9.35
CA LYS A 577 33.42 72.07 -8.76
C LYS A 577 32.40 71.68 -9.87
N VAL A 578 31.35 70.94 -9.45
CA VAL A 578 30.00 70.85 -10.08
C VAL A 578 29.85 70.01 -11.39
N PRO A 579 28.70 69.31 -11.61
CA PRO A 579 28.62 68.18 -12.56
C PRO A 579 27.42 68.23 -13.55
N GLU A 580 27.28 67.18 -14.37
CA GLU A 580 25.99 66.74 -14.90
C GLU A 580 25.71 65.24 -14.62
N LYS A 581 24.46 64.83 -14.89
CA LYS A 581 23.81 63.55 -14.56
C LYS A 581 24.11 62.44 -15.63
N PRO A 582 23.69 61.16 -15.52
CA PRO A 582 22.44 60.70 -14.86
C PRO A 582 22.41 59.33 -14.12
N VAL A 583 21.29 59.13 -13.39
CA VAL A 583 20.67 57.90 -12.80
C VAL A 583 21.50 56.96 -11.89
N THR A 584 20.91 56.60 -10.75
CA THR A 584 21.32 55.46 -9.89
C THR A 584 20.10 54.54 -9.68
N PRO A 585 20.22 53.20 -9.77
CA PRO A 585 19.17 52.28 -9.33
C PRO A 585 19.15 52.11 -7.79
N LYS A 586 17.99 51.76 -7.22
CA LYS A 586 17.78 51.48 -5.79
C LYS A 586 17.26 50.06 -5.55
N VAL A 587 17.60 49.50 -4.39
CA VAL A 587 17.28 48.13 -3.90
C VAL A 587 17.34 48.19 -2.35
N PRO A 588 16.59 47.40 -1.54
CA PRO A 588 15.29 46.71 -1.73
C PRO A 588 14.23 47.02 -0.61
N LYS A 589 13.03 46.41 -0.69
CA LYS A 589 12.42 45.47 0.32
C LYS A 589 10.87 45.54 0.43
N LEU A 590 10.29 44.41 0.88
CA LEU A 590 8.92 44.05 1.33
C LEU A 590 8.23 45.07 2.28
N GLU A 591 6.98 44.93 2.74
CA GLU A 591 5.90 43.89 2.61
C GLU A 591 4.66 44.45 1.81
N GLU A 592 3.41 43.95 1.70
CA GLU A 592 2.62 42.83 2.29
C GLU A 592 1.45 42.37 1.32
N LYS A 593 0.25 41.97 1.81
CA LYS A 593 -0.96 41.45 1.08
C LYS A 593 -2.10 42.53 1.00
N PRO A 594 -3.24 42.35 0.27
CA PRO A 594 -4.31 41.37 0.53
C PRO A 594 -5.00 40.75 -0.74
N THR A 595 -6.19 40.17 -0.58
CA THR A 595 -7.09 39.48 -1.55
C THR A 595 -8.54 39.68 -0.99
N PRO A 596 -9.71 39.58 -1.72
CA PRO A 596 -9.99 38.72 -2.88
C PRO A 596 -11.05 39.20 -3.93
N GLU A 597 -11.45 38.28 -4.83
CA GLU A 597 -12.75 38.20 -5.58
C GLU A 597 -13.09 39.28 -6.65
N ILE A 598 -13.98 39.09 -7.66
CA ILE A 598 -14.89 37.97 -8.00
C ILE A 598 -15.05 37.76 -9.54
N HIS A 599 -15.44 36.55 -9.95
CA HIS A 599 -15.93 36.02 -11.25
C HIS A 599 -15.95 36.86 -12.56
N LYS A 600 -15.59 36.18 -13.67
CA LYS A 600 -16.57 35.89 -14.75
C LYS A 600 -16.25 34.59 -15.49
N LYS A 601 -17.28 33.99 -16.12
CA LYS A 601 -17.23 32.70 -16.83
C LYS A 601 -17.11 32.90 -18.34
N GLU A 602 -16.50 31.93 -19.03
CA GLU A 602 -16.91 31.52 -20.38
C GLU A 602 -16.89 29.98 -20.46
N ASN A 603 -17.42 29.40 -21.54
CA ASN A 603 -17.90 28.01 -21.59
C ASN A 603 -17.60 27.36 -22.97
N VAL A 604 -17.95 26.07 -23.14
CA VAL A 604 -17.89 25.29 -24.41
C VAL A 604 -16.45 24.85 -24.74
N LYS A 605 -16.09 23.57 -24.98
CA LYS A 605 -16.79 22.44 -25.63
C LYS A 605 -16.17 21.08 -25.20
N LEU A 606 -16.94 19.99 -25.19
CA LEU A 606 -16.39 18.62 -25.38
C LEU A 606 -16.32 18.29 -26.89
N PRO A 607 -15.56 17.26 -27.31
CA PRO A 607 -16.26 16.04 -27.71
C PRO A 607 -15.56 14.70 -27.39
N ASN A 608 -16.41 13.68 -27.30
CA ASN A 608 -16.23 12.26 -27.62
C ASN A 608 -15.14 11.39 -26.98
N THR A 609 -15.66 10.30 -26.41
CA THR A 609 -15.10 8.95 -26.32
C THR A 609 -14.46 8.44 -27.62
N GLY A 610 -13.48 7.55 -27.47
CA GLY A 610 -13.01 6.66 -28.53
C GLY A 610 -12.60 5.32 -27.92
N GLU A 611 -13.24 4.24 -28.35
CA GLU A 611 -12.92 2.88 -27.93
C GLU A 611 -11.63 2.38 -28.60
N LYS A 612 -10.99 1.37 -28.00
CA LYS A 612 -9.99 0.52 -28.66
C LYS A 612 -10.18 -0.91 -28.21
N GLU A 613 -10.70 -1.73 -29.12
CA GLU A 613 -10.64 -3.19 -28.98
C GLU A 613 -9.33 -3.77 -29.55
N THR A 614 -9.15 -5.07 -29.30
CA THR A 614 -8.24 -6.01 -29.97
C THR A 614 -6.74 -5.70 -29.99
N GLU A 615 -5.97 -6.51 -29.25
CA GLU A 615 -4.95 -7.34 -29.91
C GLU A 615 -4.73 -8.65 -29.13
N THR A 616 -5.47 -9.70 -29.51
CA THR A 616 -5.44 -11.01 -28.83
C THR A 616 -4.36 -11.90 -29.46
N ALA A 617 -3.09 -11.66 -29.10
CA ALA A 617 -1.97 -12.46 -29.58
C ALA A 617 -1.93 -13.84 -28.89
N ALA A 618 -1.95 -14.91 -29.68
CA ALA A 618 -2.02 -16.28 -29.16
C ALA A 618 -0.66 -16.85 -28.75
N PHE A 619 -0.60 -17.45 -27.56
CA PHE A 619 0.41 -18.45 -27.20
C PHE A 619 -0.26 -19.64 -26.49
N GLY A 620 -0.78 -20.56 -27.30
CA GLY A 620 -1.17 -21.89 -26.83
C GLY A 620 -0.02 -22.90 -26.91
N MET A 621 -0.23 -24.05 -26.28
CA MET A 621 0.53 -25.29 -26.49
C MET A 621 1.96 -25.36 -25.91
N PHE A 622 2.06 -25.78 -24.65
CA PHE A 622 3.02 -26.84 -24.31
C PHE A 622 2.28 -27.97 -23.58
N MET A 623 2.51 -29.21 -24.00
CA MET A 623 1.81 -30.39 -23.49
C MET A 623 2.66 -31.14 -22.44
N LEU A 624 1.97 -31.57 -21.38
CA LEU A 624 2.03 -32.84 -20.64
C LEU A 624 3.30 -33.75 -20.62
N LEU A 625 3.24 -34.69 -19.66
CA LEU A 625 4.20 -35.76 -19.32
C LEU A 625 5.29 -35.34 -18.30
N LEU A 626 5.60 -36.11 -17.24
CA LEU A 626 5.01 -37.38 -16.77
C LEU A 626 5.35 -37.66 -15.29
N ALA A 627 4.65 -38.66 -14.73
CA ALA A 627 5.00 -39.47 -13.54
C ALA A 627 5.09 -38.77 -12.16
N GLY A 628 4.34 -39.31 -11.19
CA GLY A 628 4.42 -38.94 -9.78
C GLY A 628 5.23 -39.93 -8.95
N ALA A 629 5.60 -39.53 -7.73
CA ALA A 629 6.31 -40.38 -6.77
C ALA A 629 5.65 -40.32 -5.37
N LEU A 630 4.59 -41.13 -5.18
CA LEU A 630 4.03 -41.39 -3.84
C LEU A 630 5.06 -42.15 -3.00
N LYS A 631 5.77 -41.45 -2.11
CA LYS A 631 6.69 -42.07 -1.15
C LYS A 631 6.08 -42.14 0.24
N THR A 632 5.50 -43.30 0.54
CA THR A 632 5.07 -43.65 1.89
C THR A 632 6.24 -43.57 2.86
N LYS A 633 5.99 -43.07 4.08
CA LYS A 633 6.93 -43.14 5.19
C LYS A 633 6.18 -43.59 6.44
N LYS A 634 6.56 -44.76 6.95
CA LYS A 634 6.02 -45.35 8.18
C LYS A 634 7.17 -45.53 9.15
N ASN A 635 6.91 -45.31 10.44
CA ASN A 635 7.87 -45.38 11.54
C ASN A 635 8.90 -44.23 11.49
N LYS A 636 9.39 -43.71 12.62
CA LYS A 636 9.29 -44.21 14.00
C LYS A 636 8.50 -43.24 14.89
#